data_AF-F8GR88-F1
#
_entry.id   AF-F8GR88-F1
#
_cell.length_a   1.000
_cell.length_b   1.000
_cell.length_c   1.000
_cell.angle_alpha   90.00
_cell.angle_beta   90.00
_cell.angle_gamma   90.00
#
_symmetry.space_group_name_H-M   'P 1'
#
loop_
_entity.id
_entity.type
_entity.pdbx_description
1 polymer ?
#
loop_
_entity_poly.entity_id
_entity_poly.type
_entity_poly.pdbx_seq_one_letter_code
_entity_poly.pdbx_strand_id
1 'polypeptide(L)'
;MSPTEFRSQIAQLTAQLAGRPLDTALDAWLNAEHGAGTPHLPATEGRMPGRRGRRLAVRPRRRRHPLWPHLQACRRPARLFRRRGRHAGHCRPASHPSQRRDRPDHAARGRGTVRRPPRRLAGVPAGQRPPPHRQQRPRAGALPAAGRPHRLHALRSPMTELLSNYLGGKWQAGSGAGTPLFDPVLGDELVRVDATGLDLAAGFAFAREQGGAALRALTYRQRAALLADIVKVLQANRDAYYDIATANSGTVRNDSAVDIDGGIFTLGTYAKLGDTLGDRHYLLDGEAARLGKDPLFQSRHVLVPTRGVALFINAFNFPGWGLWEKAAPALLAGVPVIVKPATATAWLTQRMVRDVVEAGVLPAGALSVVCGSSAGLLDQLQPFDVVSFTGSADTAAVIRSHPAIAQRSVRVNIEADSINSAVLLPGDGPDTEAFDLLVKELVREMTVKSGQKCTAIRRVFVPGALFAQAAEAIGARLSKVTVGNPRNDAVRMGALVSRAQFNAVQEGLANLRKHAQVLHDGTQQPLVDADPAVACCIGPILLGVNDADAAAAVHDTEVFGPVATLLPYRDTAHALTLVRRGQGSLVTSLYGNDAAALGAAAVELADSHGRVHVISPDVGQLHTGHGNVMPQSLHGGPGRAGGGEELGGLRALNFYHRRSAIQASTAVLDTLA
;
A
#
# COMPACT_ATOMS: atom_id res chain seq x y z
N MET A 1 37.56 20.19 -34.50
CA MET A 1 37.77 20.19 -33.05
C MET A 1 38.73 19.07 -32.72
N SER A 2 39.89 19.39 -32.17
CA SER A 2 40.90 18.45 -31.73
C SER A 2 40.49 17.75 -30.42
N PRO A 3 41.05 16.57 -30.09
CA PRO A 3 40.80 15.90 -28.81
C PRO A 3 41.14 16.77 -27.59
N THR A 4 42.11 17.68 -27.72
CA THR A 4 42.54 18.61 -26.67
C THR A 4 41.50 19.70 -26.41
N GLU A 5 40.92 20.29 -27.47
CA GLU A 5 39.82 21.26 -27.35
C GLU A 5 38.58 20.63 -26.74
N PHE A 6 38.24 19.40 -27.11
CA PHE A 6 37.10 18.67 -26.54
C PHE A 6 37.27 18.38 -25.04
N ARG A 7 38.48 18.00 -24.60
CA ARG A 7 38.80 17.84 -23.17
C ARG A 7 38.76 19.17 -22.41
N SER A 8 39.20 20.26 -23.01
CA SER A 8 39.11 21.61 -22.42
C SER A 8 37.66 22.05 -22.22
N GLN A 9 36.80 21.85 -23.24
CA GLN A 9 35.37 22.15 -23.13
C GLN A 9 34.65 21.30 -22.09
N ILE A 10 34.97 19.99 -21.99
CA ILE A 10 34.43 19.15 -20.91
C ILE A 10 34.91 19.63 -19.54
N ALA A 11 36.18 20.00 -19.37
CA ALA A 11 36.68 20.53 -18.10
C ALA A 11 35.98 21.85 -17.70
N GLN A 12 35.73 22.75 -18.65
CA GLN A 12 34.97 23.98 -18.40
C GLN A 12 33.49 23.72 -18.06
N LEU A 13 32.84 22.77 -18.73
CA LEU A 13 31.47 22.34 -18.41
C LEU A 13 31.38 21.68 -17.02
N THR A 14 32.33 20.81 -16.67
CA THR A 14 32.41 20.21 -15.33
C THR A 14 32.63 21.28 -14.25
N ALA A 15 33.50 22.26 -14.50
CA ALA A 15 33.72 23.37 -13.56
C ALA A 15 32.50 24.29 -13.39
N GLN A 16 31.68 24.48 -14.44
CA GLN A 16 30.44 25.25 -14.35
C GLN A 16 29.29 24.50 -13.67
N LEU A 17 29.32 23.16 -13.65
CA LEU A 17 28.31 22.31 -13.01
C LEU A 17 28.65 21.97 -11.54
N ALA A 18 29.93 22.00 -11.15
CA ALA A 18 30.39 21.65 -9.79
C ALA A 18 30.04 22.67 -8.68
N GLY A 19 29.24 23.70 -8.97
CA GLY A 19 28.96 24.84 -8.06
C GLY A 19 27.48 25.10 -7.77
N ARG A 20 26.57 24.16 -8.05
CA ARG A 20 25.14 24.30 -7.74
C ARG A 20 24.63 23.09 -6.95
N PRO A 21 24.02 23.27 -5.77
CA PRO A 21 23.43 22.15 -5.05
C PRO A 21 22.21 21.63 -5.84
N LEU A 22 22.27 20.36 -6.24
CA LEU A 22 21.11 19.60 -6.69
C LEU A 22 20.20 19.21 -5.52
N ASP A 23 20.75 19.22 -4.30
CA ASP A 23 20.12 18.76 -3.07
C ASP A 23 18.85 19.55 -2.71
N THR A 24 18.85 20.88 -2.87
CA THR A 24 17.71 21.72 -2.47
C THR A 24 16.47 21.52 -3.36
N ALA A 25 16.63 21.10 -4.62
CA ALA A 25 15.50 20.75 -5.47
C ALA A 25 14.93 19.37 -5.11
N LEU A 26 15.80 18.43 -4.73
CA LEU A 26 15.42 17.09 -4.28
C LEU A 26 14.67 17.13 -2.95
N ASP A 27 15.20 17.89 -1.99
CA ASP A 27 14.60 18.10 -0.67
C ASP A 27 13.30 18.90 -0.76
N ALA A 28 13.21 19.91 -1.63
CA ALA A 28 11.96 20.61 -1.85
C ALA A 28 10.89 19.65 -2.39
N TRP A 29 11.22 18.81 -3.37
CA TRP A 29 10.26 17.95 -4.04
C TRP A 29 9.80 16.75 -3.19
N LEU A 30 10.71 16.10 -2.44
CA LEU A 30 10.37 15.04 -1.48
C LEU A 30 9.52 15.52 -0.29
N ASN A 31 9.51 16.83 -0.01
CA ASN A 31 8.69 17.44 1.04
C ASN A 31 7.49 18.24 0.48
N ALA A 32 7.29 18.31 -0.85
CA ALA A 32 6.31 19.19 -1.50
C ALA A 32 4.85 18.74 -1.45
N GLU A 33 4.50 17.63 -0.78
CA GLU A 33 3.09 17.36 -0.43
C GLU A 33 2.53 18.36 0.62
N HIS A 34 3.31 19.35 1.05
CA HIS A 34 2.85 20.45 1.90
C HIS A 34 3.04 21.79 1.15
N GLY A 35 1.91 22.45 0.87
CA GLY A 35 1.82 23.40 -0.24
C GLY A 35 2.51 24.75 -0.04
N ALA A 36 3.21 25.17 -1.10
CA ALA A 36 3.41 26.57 -1.45
C ALA A 36 3.35 26.68 -2.98
N GLY A 37 2.50 27.56 -3.52
CA GLY A 37 2.34 27.72 -4.96
C GLY A 37 3.61 28.25 -5.63
N THR A 38 4.08 27.59 -6.69
CA THR A 38 5.22 28.05 -7.48
C THR A 38 4.85 29.31 -8.28
N PRO A 39 5.63 30.41 -8.18
CA PRO A 39 5.35 31.61 -8.96
C PRO A 39 5.74 31.40 -10.43
N HIS A 40 4.81 31.70 -11.34
CA HIS A 40 5.12 31.78 -12.77
C HIS A 40 6.16 32.87 -13.05
N LEU A 41 7.21 32.52 -13.80
CA LEU A 41 8.08 33.49 -14.47
C LEU A 41 7.66 33.62 -15.96
N PRO A 42 7.72 34.84 -16.53
CA PRO A 42 7.08 35.13 -17.81
C PRO A 42 7.89 34.62 -19.01
N ALA A 43 7.17 34.28 -20.09
CA ALA A 43 7.77 33.99 -21.38
C ALA A 43 8.37 35.26 -21.99
N THR A 44 9.64 35.21 -22.39
CA THR A 44 10.28 36.26 -23.20
C THR A 44 10.39 35.82 -24.66
N GLU A 45 9.84 36.63 -25.56
CA GLU A 45 9.98 36.43 -27.00
C GLU A 45 11.43 36.70 -27.44
N GLY A 46 12.02 35.76 -28.20
CA GLY A 46 13.33 35.90 -28.83
C GLY A 46 13.26 35.45 -30.29
N ARG A 47 13.40 36.39 -31.23
CA ARG A 47 13.12 36.18 -32.66
C ARG A 47 14.42 36.01 -33.48
N MET A 48 14.33 35.21 -34.57
CA MET A 48 15.23 35.15 -35.74
C MET A 48 16.59 34.43 -35.60
N PRO A 49 17.24 34.01 -36.72
CA PRO A 49 16.72 33.69 -38.06
C PRO A 49 17.11 32.28 -38.58
N GLY A 50 16.40 31.76 -39.59
CA GLY A 50 16.59 30.40 -40.09
C GLY A 50 17.78 30.16 -41.03
N ARG A 51 18.18 28.88 -41.19
CA ARG A 51 19.08 28.41 -42.26
C ARG A 51 18.61 27.10 -42.90
N ARG A 52 18.25 27.22 -44.19
CA ARG A 52 18.25 26.23 -45.28
C ARG A 52 18.52 24.76 -44.90
N GLY A 53 17.48 23.93 -44.90
CA GLY A 53 17.63 22.47 -44.90
C GLY A 53 18.12 21.96 -46.27
N ARG A 54 19.29 21.29 -46.30
CA ARG A 54 19.68 20.42 -47.43
C ARG A 54 19.18 19.01 -47.16
N ARG A 55 18.50 18.41 -48.15
CA ARG A 55 18.11 17.00 -48.13
C ARG A 55 19.35 16.11 -48.22
N LEU A 56 19.47 15.11 -47.36
CA LEU A 56 20.27 13.91 -47.58
C LEU A 56 19.49 12.69 -47.08
N ALA A 57 19.11 11.82 -48.01
CA ALA A 57 18.41 10.58 -47.70
C ALA A 57 19.42 9.47 -47.38
N VAL A 58 19.21 8.74 -46.29
CA VAL A 58 19.98 7.53 -45.94
C VAL A 58 19.04 6.33 -45.92
N ARG A 59 19.29 5.37 -46.81
CA ARG A 59 18.54 4.11 -46.90
C ARG A 59 18.98 3.13 -45.79
N PRO A 60 18.07 2.36 -45.17
CA PRO A 60 18.46 1.25 -44.30
C PRO A 60 18.96 0.06 -45.16
N ARG A 61 20.20 -0.39 -44.94
CA ARG A 61 20.72 -1.62 -45.55
C ARG A 61 20.30 -2.84 -44.72
N ARG A 62 19.42 -3.66 -45.27
CA ARG A 62 19.19 -5.04 -44.80
C ARG A 62 20.47 -5.87 -45.00
N ARG A 63 20.82 -6.73 -44.04
CA ARG A 63 21.64 -7.93 -44.26
C ARG A 63 20.82 -9.16 -43.87
N ARG A 64 20.77 -10.14 -44.77
CA ARG A 64 20.28 -11.52 -44.56
C ARG A 64 21.47 -12.46 -44.74
N HIS A 65 21.46 -13.61 -44.07
CA HIS A 65 21.91 -14.95 -44.50
C HIS A 65 22.10 -15.85 -43.26
N PRO A 66 22.04 -17.19 -43.38
CA PRO A 66 21.30 -18.02 -44.34
C PRO A 66 20.36 -19.05 -43.65
N LEU A 67 19.58 -19.80 -44.44
CA LEU A 67 18.72 -20.92 -44.02
C LEU A 67 19.32 -22.26 -44.48
N TRP A 68 19.18 -23.33 -43.70
CA TRP A 68 19.18 -24.75 -44.11
C TRP A 68 18.73 -25.62 -42.91
N PRO A 69 18.13 -26.82 -43.07
CA PRO A 69 16.92 -27.15 -43.84
C PRO A 69 15.88 -27.91 -42.99
N HIS A 70 14.83 -28.42 -43.64
CA HIS A 70 13.83 -29.34 -43.06
C HIS A 70 14.41 -30.60 -42.41
N LEU A 71 13.73 -31.09 -41.37
CA LEU A 71 13.54 -32.52 -41.13
C LEU A 71 12.10 -32.82 -40.67
N GLN A 72 11.68 -34.07 -40.86
CA GLN A 72 10.29 -34.47 -41.03
C GLN A 72 9.52 -34.73 -39.73
N ALA A 73 8.19 -34.68 -39.84
CA ALA A 73 7.28 -35.10 -38.78
C ALA A 73 7.47 -36.57 -38.40
N CYS A 74 7.44 -36.87 -37.10
CA CYS A 74 7.26 -38.22 -36.57
C CYS A 74 6.09 -38.27 -35.59
N ARG A 75 4.90 -38.56 -36.12
CA ARG A 75 3.81 -39.14 -35.31
C ARG A 75 4.29 -40.50 -34.80
N ARG A 76 4.17 -40.78 -33.50
CA ARG A 76 4.20 -42.15 -32.96
C ARG A 76 3.07 -42.37 -31.95
N PRO A 77 2.61 -43.63 -31.79
CA PRO A 77 1.17 -43.86 -31.75
C PRO A 77 0.64 -44.36 -30.40
N ALA A 78 -0.67 -44.25 -30.23
CA ALA A 78 -1.40 -45.04 -29.25
C ALA A 78 -1.17 -46.55 -29.50
N ARG A 79 -0.91 -47.31 -28.43
CA ARG A 79 -1.02 -48.77 -28.44
C ARG A 79 -2.00 -49.21 -27.38
N LEU A 80 -3.07 -49.88 -27.84
CA LEU A 80 -3.91 -50.69 -26.98
C LEU A 80 -3.10 -51.88 -26.44
N PHE A 81 -3.34 -52.24 -25.18
CA PHE A 81 -3.26 -53.62 -24.73
C PHE A 81 -4.52 -53.94 -23.92
N ARG A 82 -5.24 -55.00 -24.28
CA ARG A 82 -6.53 -55.36 -23.68
C ARG A 82 -6.59 -56.86 -23.37
N ARG A 83 -6.51 -57.19 -22.06
CA ARG A 83 -7.02 -58.43 -21.41
C ARG A 83 -6.31 -59.75 -21.82
N ARG A 84 -6.37 -60.86 -21.06
CA ARG A 84 -7.18 -61.32 -19.90
C ARG A 84 -6.20 -61.85 -18.80
N GLY A 85 -6.45 -61.87 -17.49
CA GLY A 85 -7.60 -62.44 -16.73
C GLY A 85 -7.24 -63.86 -16.25
N ARG A 86 -7.58 -64.39 -15.06
CA ARG A 86 -8.42 -63.96 -13.91
C ARG A 86 -7.94 -64.68 -12.63
N HIS A 87 -8.29 -64.19 -11.45
CA HIS A 87 -8.99 -64.98 -10.39
C HIS A 87 -9.62 -64.01 -9.37
N ALA A 88 -10.51 -64.50 -8.48
CA ALA A 88 -11.57 -63.68 -7.86
C ALA A 88 -11.76 -63.90 -6.34
N GLY A 89 -12.36 -62.89 -5.69
CA GLY A 89 -12.89 -62.87 -4.31
C GLY A 89 -13.18 -61.40 -3.96
N HIS A 90 -14.44 -60.94 -3.93
CA HIS A 90 -15.34 -60.91 -2.75
C HIS A 90 -14.71 -60.22 -1.51
N CYS A 91 -15.35 -59.30 -0.78
CA CYS A 91 -16.51 -58.42 -0.98
C CYS A 91 -16.73 -57.65 0.35
N ARG A 92 -16.98 -56.33 0.28
CA ARG A 92 -17.54 -55.44 1.33
C ARG A 92 -16.67 -55.00 2.54
N PRO A 93 -16.97 -53.82 3.13
CA PRO A 93 -16.15 -53.16 4.16
C PRO A 93 -16.63 -53.45 5.59
N ALA A 94 -15.72 -53.31 6.57
CA ALA A 94 -16.03 -53.43 7.99
C ALA A 94 -16.14 -52.07 8.68
N SER A 95 -17.30 -51.81 9.28
CA SER A 95 -17.53 -50.75 10.26
C SER A 95 -17.02 -51.20 11.65
N HIS A 96 -16.48 -50.27 12.44
CA HIS A 96 -16.15 -50.53 13.85
C HIS A 96 -17.30 -50.16 14.80
N PRO A 97 -17.46 -50.88 15.94
CA PRO A 97 -18.63 -50.76 16.80
C PRO A 97 -18.49 -49.75 17.95
N SER A 98 -19.64 -49.42 18.52
CA SER A 98 -19.84 -48.57 19.70
C SER A 98 -19.29 -49.14 21.02
N GLN A 99 -18.94 -48.26 21.97
CA GLN A 99 -19.30 -48.46 23.38
C GLN A 99 -19.78 -47.14 24.03
N ARG A 100 -20.84 -47.26 24.83
CA ARG A 100 -21.42 -46.19 25.65
C ARG A 100 -20.74 -46.16 27.03
N ARG A 101 -20.76 -45.00 27.70
CA ARG A 101 -20.78 -44.91 29.16
C ARG A 101 -21.85 -43.91 29.60
N ASP A 102 -22.51 -44.24 30.70
CA ASP A 102 -23.71 -43.58 31.22
C ASP A 102 -23.44 -42.72 32.45
N ARG A 103 -24.37 -41.76 32.70
CA ARG A 103 -24.79 -41.15 33.98
C ARG A 103 -23.87 -40.11 34.68
N PRO A 104 -24.44 -39.27 35.59
CA PRO A 104 -25.86 -38.90 35.75
C PRO A 104 -26.14 -37.38 35.89
N ASP A 105 -27.40 -37.00 35.65
CA ASP A 105 -27.99 -35.72 36.09
C ASP A 105 -28.11 -35.61 37.62
N HIS A 106 -28.07 -34.37 38.13
CA HIS A 106 -28.68 -34.00 39.41
C HIS A 106 -29.73 -32.91 39.21
N ALA A 107 -30.90 -33.09 39.83
CA ALA A 107 -32.11 -32.34 39.53
C ALA A 107 -32.38 -31.15 40.48
N ALA A 108 -32.89 -30.07 39.88
CA ALA A 108 -34.02 -29.24 40.30
C ALA A 108 -34.15 -28.70 41.76
N ARG A 109 -34.26 -27.36 41.85
CA ARG A 109 -35.24 -26.53 42.61
C ARG A 109 -34.68 -25.08 42.69
N GLY A 110 -35.40 -23.98 42.52
CA GLY A 110 -36.78 -23.76 42.05
C GLY A 110 -37.25 -22.32 42.35
N ARG A 111 -38.04 -21.72 41.43
CA ARG A 111 -39.00 -20.58 41.57
C ARG A 111 -38.57 -19.30 42.34
N GLY A 112 -38.76 -18.11 41.71
CA GLY A 112 -38.63 -16.83 42.44
C GLY A 112 -38.89 -15.55 41.65
N THR A 113 -40.07 -15.37 41.02
CA THR A 113 -40.46 -14.10 40.38
C THR A 113 -41.01 -13.08 41.37
N VAL A 114 -40.39 -11.90 41.54
CA VAL A 114 -41.04 -10.71 42.13
C VAL A 114 -40.57 -9.41 41.45
N ARG A 115 -41.52 -8.59 40.96
CA ARG A 115 -41.32 -7.18 40.54
C ARG A 115 -41.27 -6.26 41.77
N ARG A 116 -40.46 -5.19 41.76
CA ARG A 116 -40.74 -3.95 42.53
C ARG A 116 -39.88 -2.73 42.12
N PRO A 117 -40.51 -1.66 41.64
CA PRO A 117 -40.15 -0.27 41.90
C PRO A 117 -41.19 0.39 42.84
N PRO A 118 -41.21 1.72 43.05
CA PRO A 118 -40.14 2.62 43.50
C PRO A 118 -40.55 3.34 44.82
N ARG A 119 -39.73 4.26 45.36
CA ARG A 119 -40.22 5.29 46.31
C ARG A 119 -39.63 6.68 46.05
N ARG A 120 -40.52 7.68 46.08
CA ARG A 120 -40.25 9.13 46.10
C ARG A 120 -40.19 9.65 47.54
N LEU A 121 -39.74 10.92 47.68
CA LEU A 121 -40.26 12.07 48.46
C LEU A 121 -39.10 13.10 48.56
N ALA A 122 -39.19 14.43 48.55
CA ALA A 122 -40.18 15.47 48.14
C ALA A 122 -39.34 16.77 47.85
N GLY A 123 -39.82 17.90 47.30
CA GLY A 123 -41.15 18.37 46.93
C GLY A 123 -41.12 19.56 45.94
N VAL A 124 -42.01 20.55 46.11
CA VAL A 124 -42.39 21.70 45.23
C VAL A 124 -42.86 22.85 46.18
N PRO A 125 -42.82 24.19 45.92
CA PRO A 125 -43.15 24.98 44.70
C PRO A 125 -42.10 26.04 44.26
N ALA A 126 -42.04 26.59 43.04
CA ALA A 126 -43.02 27.00 42.00
C ALA A 126 -43.60 28.43 42.18
N GLY A 127 -43.25 29.35 41.26
CA GLY A 127 -43.75 30.73 41.16
C GLY A 127 -43.23 31.41 39.88
N GLN A 128 -44.05 32.25 39.21
CA GLN A 128 -43.82 32.71 37.83
C GLN A 128 -43.70 34.25 37.70
N ARG A 129 -42.86 34.74 36.76
CA ARG A 129 -42.98 35.93 35.84
C ARG A 129 -43.57 37.30 36.34
N PRO A 130 -43.33 38.45 35.64
CA PRO A 130 -42.10 39.03 35.05
C PRO A 130 -41.98 40.56 35.46
N PRO A 131 -41.38 41.54 34.70
CA PRO A 131 -40.79 42.79 35.25
C PRO A 131 -41.69 44.06 35.23
N PRO A 132 -41.17 45.23 35.69
CA PRO A 132 -41.16 46.41 34.81
C PRO A 132 -39.91 47.35 34.89
N HIS A 133 -39.98 48.47 34.15
CA HIS A 133 -38.92 49.38 33.71
C HIS A 133 -38.58 50.62 34.59
N ARG A 134 -37.45 51.25 34.24
CA ARG A 134 -37.14 52.72 34.19
C ARG A 134 -36.85 53.48 35.51
N GLN A 135 -35.72 54.21 35.53
CA GLN A 135 -35.66 55.68 35.26
C GLN A 135 -34.21 56.15 34.98
N GLN A 136 -33.98 57.45 34.72
CA GLN A 136 -32.79 57.98 34.01
C GLN A 136 -32.07 59.16 34.70
N ARG A 137 -30.74 59.26 34.47
CA ARG A 137 -29.92 60.50 34.29
C ARG A 137 -29.64 61.39 35.54
N PRO A 138 -28.67 62.36 35.51
CA PRO A 138 -27.93 62.95 34.35
C PRO A 138 -26.38 63.13 34.44
N ARG A 139 -25.76 63.40 33.26
CA ARG A 139 -24.61 64.30 32.88
C ARG A 139 -23.48 64.62 33.91
N ALA A 140 -22.18 64.71 33.59
CA ALA A 140 -21.36 64.71 32.34
C ALA A 140 -19.92 64.18 32.66
N GLY A 141 -18.83 64.26 31.85
CA GLY A 141 -18.54 64.87 30.54
C GLY A 141 -17.04 64.79 30.15
N ALA A 142 -16.64 65.47 29.06
CA ALA A 142 -15.26 65.67 28.53
C ALA A 142 -14.47 64.47 27.93
N LEU A 143 -13.73 64.77 26.85
CA LEU A 143 -12.78 63.95 26.06
C LEU A 143 -11.43 64.71 26.02
N PRO A 144 -10.32 64.17 25.45
CA PRO A 144 -9.79 62.81 25.47
C PRO A 144 -8.29 62.78 25.87
N ALA A 145 -7.71 61.60 26.14
CA ALA A 145 -6.25 61.43 26.21
C ALA A 145 -5.80 60.06 25.69
N ALA A 146 -4.64 60.02 25.02
CA ALA A 146 -4.22 58.90 24.18
C ALA A 146 -3.38 57.83 24.90
N GLY A 147 -3.40 56.62 24.34
CA GLY A 147 -2.21 55.77 24.22
C GLY A 147 -1.72 55.03 25.46
N ARG A 148 -2.23 53.80 25.67
CA ARG A 148 -1.44 52.69 26.20
C ARG A 148 -1.66 51.45 25.33
N PRO A 149 -0.62 50.81 24.78
CA PRO A 149 -0.81 49.59 24.01
C PRO A 149 -1.18 48.45 24.95
N HIS A 150 -2.39 47.92 24.81
CA HIS A 150 -2.69 46.62 25.37
C HIS A 150 -1.79 45.60 24.69
N ARG A 151 -0.85 45.02 25.45
CA ARG A 151 -0.17 43.79 25.04
C ARG A 151 -1.25 42.72 24.89
N LEU A 152 -1.66 42.47 23.65
CA LEU A 152 -2.24 41.19 23.26
C LEU A 152 -1.14 40.15 23.51
N HIS A 153 -1.14 39.58 24.72
CA HIS A 153 -0.57 38.26 24.91
C HIS A 153 -1.38 37.33 24.04
N ALA A 154 -0.88 37.10 22.82
CA ALA A 154 -1.28 35.95 22.03
C ALA A 154 -1.01 34.73 22.92
N LEU A 155 -2.09 34.14 23.44
CA LEU A 155 -2.06 32.84 24.08
C LEU A 155 -1.60 31.87 23.01
N ARG A 156 -0.29 31.62 22.96
CA ARG A 156 0.27 30.53 22.16
C ARG A 156 -0.34 29.26 22.76
N SER A 157 -1.26 28.64 22.02
CA SER A 157 -1.69 27.28 22.32
C SER A 157 -0.43 26.43 22.52
N PRO A 158 -0.37 25.59 23.57
CA PRO A 158 0.77 24.71 23.76
C PRO A 158 0.95 23.85 22.50
N MET A 159 2.19 23.77 22.00
CA MET A 159 2.47 22.91 20.84
C MET A 159 2.15 21.45 21.21
N THR A 160 1.64 20.69 20.24
CA THR A 160 1.30 19.28 20.43
C THR A 160 2.55 18.40 20.61
N GLU A 161 2.37 17.14 21.01
CA GLU A 161 3.48 16.22 21.31
C GLU A 161 4.43 16.09 20.10
N LEU A 162 5.71 16.39 20.30
CA LEU A 162 6.77 16.06 19.34
C LEU A 162 7.16 14.59 19.52
N LEU A 163 6.70 13.73 18.61
CA LEU A 163 6.98 12.30 18.65
C LEU A 163 8.49 12.05 18.54
N SER A 164 9.00 11.21 19.44
CA SER A 164 10.41 10.79 19.41
C SER A 164 10.65 9.71 18.36
N ASN A 165 11.79 9.79 17.68
CA ASN A 165 12.33 8.74 16.82
C ASN A 165 12.99 7.66 17.68
N TYR A 166 13.10 6.43 17.18
CA TYR A 166 13.91 5.38 17.78
C TYR A 166 15.00 4.96 16.81
N LEU A 167 16.25 5.32 17.12
CA LEU A 167 17.40 5.10 16.25
C LEU A 167 18.66 4.94 17.10
N GLY A 168 19.57 4.03 16.73
CA GLY A 168 20.77 3.76 17.53
C GLY A 168 20.46 3.18 18.93
N GLY A 169 19.33 2.49 19.08
CA GLY A 169 18.91 1.86 20.34
C GLY A 169 18.30 2.80 21.37
N LYS A 170 18.05 4.07 21.05
CA LYS A 170 17.54 5.08 21.97
C LYS A 170 16.41 5.92 21.37
N TRP A 171 15.53 6.42 22.24
CA TRP A 171 14.52 7.43 21.89
C TRP A 171 15.16 8.82 21.79
N GLN A 172 14.88 9.54 20.71
CA GLN A 172 15.43 10.87 20.46
C GLN A 172 14.47 11.73 19.63
N ALA A 173 14.13 12.92 20.13
CA ALA A 173 13.43 13.94 19.36
C ALA A 173 14.40 14.61 18.37
N GLY A 174 13.86 15.15 17.27
CA GLY A 174 14.60 16.08 16.42
C GLY A 174 14.76 17.45 17.10
N SER A 175 15.68 18.27 16.59
CA SER A 175 16.04 19.58 17.17
C SER A 175 15.23 20.77 16.63
N GLY A 176 14.40 20.58 15.61
CA GLY A 176 13.56 21.60 15.00
C GLY A 176 12.17 21.72 15.65
N ALA A 177 11.34 22.61 15.10
CA ALA A 177 9.94 22.77 15.53
C ALA A 177 9.03 21.61 15.09
N GLY A 178 9.51 20.75 14.19
CA GLY A 178 8.77 19.61 13.62
C GLY A 178 7.59 19.99 12.70
N THR A 179 7.19 19.01 11.89
CA THR A 179 6.03 19.09 11.00
C THR A 179 4.78 18.58 11.73
N PRO A 180 3.69 19.38 11.80
CA PRO A 180 2.43 18.95 12.41
C PRO A 180 1.68 17.92 11.55
N LEU A 181 1.01 16.99 12.23
CA LEU A 181 -0.02 16.09 11.70
C LEU A 181 -1.38 16.60 12.15
N PHE A 182 -2.43 16.38 11.34
CA PHE A 182 -3.76 16.95 11.56
C PHE A 182 -4.86 15.91 11.44
N ASP A 183 -5.95 16.09 12.18
CA ASP A 183 -7.20 15.35 11.93
C ASP A 183 -7.79 15.82 10.58
N PRO A 184 -7.94 14.96 9.57
CA PRO A 184 -8.39 15.41 8.25
C PRO A 184 -9.90 15.69 8.19
N VAL A 185 -10.66 15.43 9.26
CA VAL A 185 -12.09 15.77 9.38
C VAL A 185 -12.28 17.03 10.21
N LEU A 186 -11.60 17.14 11.35
CA LEU A 186 -11.78 18.22 12.33
C LEU A 186 -10.78 19.38 12.15
N GLY A 187 -9.66 19.16 11.47
CA GLY A 187 -8.61 20.16 11.25
C GLY A 187 -7.68 20.42 12.45
N ASP A 188 -7.90 19.73 13.58
CA ASP A 188 -7.08 19.85 14.79
C ASP A 188 -5.65 19.37 14.56
N GLU A 189 -4.65 20.10 15.09
CA GLU A 189 -3.28 19.59 15.18
C GLU A 189 -3.23 18.47 16.22
N LEU A 190 -2.67 17.31 15.85
CA LEU A 190 -2.66 16.10 16.68
C LEU A 190 -1.31 15.93 17.41
N VAL A 191 -0.24 15.84 16.62
CA VAL A 191 1.14 15.58 17.04
C VAL A 191 2.10 16.20 16.02
N ARG A 192 3.40 16.24 16.34
CA ARG A 192 4.47 16.75 15.46
C ARG A 192 5.56 15.71 15.30
N VAL A 193 6.28 15.75 14.18
CA VAL A 193 7.44 14.88 13.92
C VAL A 193 8.63 15.68 13.42
N ASP A 194 9.84 15.32 13.84
CA ASP A 194 11.09 15.90 13.33
C ASP A 194 12.23 14.88 13.34
N ALA A 195 13.05 14.94 12.29
CA ALA A 195 14.25 14.13 12.10
C ALA A 195 15.53 14.98 12.00
N THR A 196 15.44 16.29 12.25
CA THR A 196 16.58 17.21 12.23
C THR A 196 17.55 16.91 13.38
N GLY A 197 18.85 16.84 13.09
CA GLY A 197 19.89 16.62 14.10
C GLY A 197 20.08 15.18 14.58
N LEU A 198 19.36 14.20 14.01
CA LEU A 198 19.60 12.79 14.29
C LEU A 198 20.92 12.33 13.65
N ASP A 199 21.74 11.59 14.41
CA ASP A 199 22.92 10.91 13.85
C ASP A 199 22.49 9.66 13.06
N LEU A 200 22.21 9.87 11.77
CA LEU A 200 21.80 8.81 10.85
C LEU A 200 22.93 7.78 10.62
N ALA A 201 24.19 8.23 10.62
CA ALA A 201 25.34 7.35 10.36
C ALA A 201 25.52 6.33 11.49
N ALA A 202 25.59 6.79 12.75
CA ALA A 202 25.66 5.92 13.92
C ALA A 202 24.39 5.06 14.05
N GLY A 203 23.22 5.62 13.74
CA GLY A 203 21.94 4.91 13.72
C GLY A 203 21.91 3.70 12.79
N PHE A 204 22.30 3.90 11.52
CA PHE A 204 22.37 2.83 10.52
C PHE A 204 23.48 1.83 10.83
N ALA A 205 24.64 2.28 11.33
CA ALA A 205 25.71 1.38 11.77
C ALA A 205 25.24 0.45 12.90
N PHE A 206 24.63 1.00 13.95
CA PHE A 206 24.10 0.23 15.08
C PHE A 206 23.04 -0.80 14.64
N ALA A 207 22.11 -0.42 13.76
CA ALA A 207 21.15 -1.36 13.21
C ALA A 207 21.85 -2.50 12.43
N ARG A 208 22.75 -2.16 11.51
CA ARG A 208 23.46 -3.11 10.62
C ARG A 208 24.33 -4.12 11.39
N GLU A 209 25.07 -3.61 12.36
CA GLU A 209 26.07 -4.34 13.14
C GLU A 209 25.42 -5.05 14.32
N GLN A 210 24.89 -4.32 15.30
CA GLN A 210 24.33 -4.89 16.52
C GLN A 210 22.99 -5.60 16.26
N GLY A 211 22.03 -4.89 15.67
CA GLY A 211 20.70 -5.45 15.37
C GLY A 211 20.79 -6.63 14.40
N GLY A 212 21.57 -6.47 13.33
CA GLY A 212 21.81 -7.51 12.35
C GLY A 212 22.57 -8.72 12.91
N ALA A 213 23.59 -8.55 13.76
CA ALA A 213 24.28 -9.67 14.38
C ALA A 213 23.36 -10.44 15.33
N ALA A 214 22.59 -9.73 16.17
CA ALA A 214 21.64 -10.35 17.10
C ALA A 214 20.55 -11.15 16.36
N LEU A 215 19.94 -10.58 15.32
CA LEU A 215 18.95 -11.28 14.50
C LEU A 215 19.54 -12.51 13.79
N ARG A 216 20.75 -12.41 13.22
CA ARG A 216 21.41 -13.52 12.51
C ARG A 216 22.00 -14.59 13.44
N ALA A 217 22.09 -14.36 14.74
CA ALA A 217 22.43 -15.40 15.72
C ALA A 217 21.25 -16.36 15.98
N LEU A 218 20.02 -15.87 15.83
CA LEU A 218 18.79 -16.64 16.00
C LEU A 218 18.49 -17.54 14.77
N THR A 219 17.73 -18.61 14.98
CA THR A 219 17.17 -19.42 13.90
C THR A 219 15.94 -18.76 13.26
N TYR A 220 15.49 -19.21 12.09
CA TYR A 220 14.21 -18.76 11.52
C TYR A 220 13.03 -19.04 12.48
N ARG A 221 12.97 -20.21 13.10
CA ARG A 221 11.96 -20.54 14.12
C ARG A 221 11.97 -19.54 15.28
N GLN A 222 13.15 -19.24 15.83
CA GLN A 222 13.28 -18.27 16.93
C GLN A 222 12.79 -16.88 16.51
N ARG A 223 13.17 -16.39 15.33
CA ARG A 223 12.67 -15.10 14.82
C ARG A 223 11.16 -15.12 14.55
N ALA A 224 10.62 -16.24 14.10
CA ALA A 224 9.18 -16.44 13.92
C ALA A 224 8.41 -16.38 15.25
N ALA A 225 8.99 -16.90 16.35
CA ALA A 225 8.44 -16.74 17.70
C ALA A 225 8.41 -15.25 18.12
N LEU A 226 9.46 -14.47 17.82
CA LEU A 226 9.44 -13.01 18.08
C LEU A 226 8.32 -12.31 17.29
N LEU A 227 8.05 -12.70 16.04
CA LEU A 227 6.90 -12.17 15.29
C LEU A 227 5.56 -12.52 15.97
N ALA A 228 5.42 -13.73 16.52
CA ALA A 228 4.24 -14.13 17.27
C ALA A 228 4.08 -13.35 18.60
N ASP A 229 5.17 -12.94 19.23
CA ASP A 229 5.13 -12.08 20.42
C ASP A 229 4.78 -10.63 20.07
N ILE A 230 5.30 -10.09 18.96
CA ILE A 230 4.88 -8.79 18.42
C ILE A 230 3.36 -8.78 18.15
N VAL A 231 2.79 -9.86 17.58
CA VAL A 231 1.33 -9.97 17.39
C VAL A 231 0.57 -9.78 18.70
N LYS A 232 1.03 -10.35 19.82
CA LYS A 232 0.39 -10.19 21.14
C LYS A 232 0.46 -8.73 21.62
N VAL A 233 1.61 -8.08 21.46
CA VAL A 233 1.81 -6.65 21.82
C VAL A 233 0.86 -5.76 21.02
N LEU A 234 0.74 -5.97 19.71
CA LEU A 234 -0.14 -5.18 18.85
C LEU A 234 -1.63 -5.45 19.15
N GLN A 235 -2.01 -6.70 19.45
CA GLN A 235 -3.38 -7.04 19.83
C GLN A 235 -3.78 -6.41 21.17
N ALA A 236 -2.87 -6.35 22.15
CA ALA A 236 -3.13 -5.75 23.46
C ALA A 236 -3.35 -4.22 23.40
N ASN A 237 -2.71 -3.53 22.44
CA ASN A 237 -2.81 -2.08 22.27
C ASN A 237 -3.80 -1.65 21.17
N ARG A 238 -4.57 -2.60 20.63
CA ARG A 238 -5.32 -2.41 19.38
C ARG A 238 -6.33 -1.25 19.43
N ASP A 239 -7.03 -1.04 20.54
CA ASP A 239 -8.03 0.03 20.60
C ASP A 239 -7.40 1.43 20.53
N ALA A 240 -6.21 1.64 21.12
CA ALA A 240 -5.45 2.89 20.96
C ALA A 240 -5.03 3.12 19.50
N TYR A 241 -4.77 2.05 18.73
CA TYR A 241 -4.50 2.15 17.29
C TYR A 241 -5.74 2.59 16.51
N TYR A 242 -6.93 2.12 16.90
CA TYR A 242 -8.19 2.56 16.31
C TYR A 242 -8.49 4.04 16.60
N ASP A 243 -8.19 4.52 17.80
CA ASP A 243 -8.33 5.94 18.16
C ASP A 243 -7.40 6.81 17.30
N ILE A 244 -6.12 6.43 17.18
CA ILE A 244 -5.13 7.10 16.31
C ILE A 244 -5.58 7.07 14.85
N ALA A 245 -6.06 5.93 14.32
CA ALA A 245 -6.50 5.84 12.92
C ALA A 245 -7.75 6.68 12.65
N THR A 246 -8.68 6.75 13.61
CA THR A 246 -9.89 7.59 13.52
C THR A 246 -9.52 9.06 13.44
N ALA A 247 -8.62 9.52 14.32
CA ALA A 247 -8.17 10.91 14.35
C ALA A 247 -7.25 11.25 13.17
N ASN A 248 -6.17 10.50 12.96
CA ASN A 248 -5.06 10.87 12.09
C ASN A 248 -5.21 10.40 10.62
N SER A 249 -6.20 9.55 10.32
CA SER A 249 -6.49 9.10 8.96
C SER A 249 -7.95 9.34 8.53
N GLY A 250 -8.83 9.78 9.45
CA GLY A 250 -10.23 10.07 9.16
C GLY A 250 -11.05 8.86 8.67
N THR A 251 -10.60 7.63 8.94
CA THR A 251 -11.22 6.38 8.45
C THR A 251 -12.29 5.84 9.39
N VAL A 252 -13.38 5.29 8.83
CA VAL A 252 -14.37 4.53 9.60
C VAL A 252 -13.74 3.26 10.18
N ARG A 253 -14.29 2.70 11.26
CA ARG A 253 -13.68 1.55 11.97
C ARG A 253 -13.36 0.37 11.05
N ASN A 254 -14.24 0.01 10.11
CA ASN A 254 -14.00 -1.07 9.16
C ASN A 254 -12.80 -0.80 8.21
N ASP A 255 -12.55 0.45 7.86
CA ASP A 255 -11.44 0.87 7.01
C ASP A 255 -10.12 0.94 7.78
N SER A 256 -10.18 1.35 9.05
CA SER A 256 -9.05 1.27 10.00
C SER A 256 -8.64 -0.18 10.25
N ALA A 257 -9.58 -1.12 10.26
CA ALA A 257 -9.32 -2.55 10.42
C ALA A 257 -8.45 -3.13 9.28
N VAL A 258 -8.60 -2.64 8.05
CA VAL A 258 -7.77 -3.07 6.90
C VAL A 258 -6.29 -2.75 7.12
N ASP A 259 -5.99 -1.65 7.82
CA ASP A 259 -4.62 -1.24 8.16
C ASP A 259 -4.12 -1.94 9.44
N ILE A 260 -4.90 -1.86 10.53
CA ILE A 260 -4.50 -2.35 11.86
C ILE A 260 -4.55 -3.88 11.93
N ASP A 261 -5.75 -4.45 11.83
CA ASP A 261 -5.93 -5.91 11.92
C ASP A 261 -5.35 -6.62 10.69
N GLY A 262 -5.33 -5.97 9.52
CA GLY A 262 -4.62 -6.44 8.33
C GLY A 262 -3.10 -6.57 8.56
N GLY A 263 -2.46 -5.56 9.16
CA GLY A 263 -1.04 -5.63 9.53
C GLY A 263 -0.74 -6.75 10.54
N ILE A 264 -1.57 -6.86 11.58
CA ILE A 264 -1.47 -7.93 12.59
C ILE A 264 -1.67 -9.32 11.97
N PHE A 265 -2.63 -9.48 11.05
CA PHE A 265 -2.88 -10.74 10.33
C PHE A 265 -1.70 -11.14 9.43
N THR A 266 -1.12 -10.18 8.71
CA THR A 266 0.07 -10.40 7.87
C THR A 266 1.26 -10.85 8.71
N LEU A 267 1.53 -10.16 9.80
CA LEU A 267 2.60 -10.52 10.75
C LEU A 267 2.39 -11.92 11.34
N GLY A 268 1.17 -12.24 11.79
CA GLY A 268 0.82 -13.57 12.31
C GLY A 268 0.88 -14.68 11.25
N THR A 269 0.70 -14.35 9.98
CA THR A 269 0.90 -15.29 8.86
C THR A 269 2.39 -15.58 8.67
N TYR A 270 3.25 -14.56 8.68
CA TYR A 270 4.70 -14.73 8.61
C TYR A 270 5.28 -15.44 9.83
N ALA A 271 4.72 -15.25 11.03
CA ALA A 271 5.08 -16.03 12.20
C ALA A 271 4.82 -17.54 11.99
N LYS A 272 3.63 -17.90 11.46
CA LYS A 272 3.30 -19.30 11.14
C LYS A 272 4.17 -19.89 10.03
N LEU A 273 4.42 -19.13 8.94
CA LEU A 273 5.29 -19.57 7.86
C LEU A 273 6.74 -19.72 8.33
N GLY A 274 7.22 -18.81 9.18
CA GLY A 274 8.58 -18.82 9.72
C GLY A 274 8.88 -20.01 10.63
N ASP A 275 7.89 -20.47 11.41
CA ASP A 275 8.03 -21.68 12.23
C ASP A 275 8.34 -22.93 11.38
N THR A 276 7.76 -23.03 10.18
CA THR A 276 8.02 -24.15 9.26
C THR A 276 9.43 -24.17 8.65
N LEU A 277 10.18 -23.06 8.72
CA LEU A 277 11.56 -22.98 8.26
C LEU A 277 12.55 -23.63 9.24
N GLY A 278 12.12 -23.87 10.48
CA GLY A 278 12.86 -24.60 11.49
C GLY A 278 14.13 -23.92 11.98
N ASP A 279 14.99 -24.74 12.59
CA ASP A 279 16.14 -24.29 13.38
C ASP A 279 17.41 -24.12 12.55
N ARG A 280 17.29 -23.33 11.47
CA ARG A 280 18.37 -23.01 10.54
C ARG A 280 18.73 -21.51 10.55
N HIS A 281 19.92 -21.20 10.05
CA HIS A 281 20.47 -19.84 9.87
C HIS A 281 20.60 -19.42 8.39
N TYR A 282 20.42 -20.36 7.47
CA TYR A 282 20.28 -20.18 6.03
C TYR A 282 19.17 -21.10 5.51
N LEU A 283 18.64 -20.83 4.32
CA LEU A 283 17.67 -21.71 3.65
C LEU A 283 18.32 -22.41 2.46
N LEU A 284 17.75 -23.56 2.11
CA LEU A 284 18.09 -24.33 0.92
C LEU A 284 17.17 -23.91 -0.23
N ASP A 285 17.72 -23.76 -1.43
CA ASP A 285 16.99 -23.28 -2.60
C ASP A 285 17.04 -24.33 -3.71
N GLY A 286 16.02 -25.20 -3.68
CA GLY A 286 15.91 -26.35 -4.57
C GLY A 286 16.88 -27.50 -4.28
N GLU A 287 16.87 -28.47 -5.19
CA GLU A 287 17.68 -29.68 -5.12
C GLU A 287 19.11 -29.45 -5.62
N ALA A 288 20.03 -30.34 -5.22
CA ALA A 288 21.39 -30.33 -5.74
C ALA A 288 21.42 -30.81 -7.20
N ALA A 289 22.09 -30.05 -8.07
CA ALA A 289 22.27 -30.35 -9.48
C ALA A 289 23.66 -30.93 -9.76
N ARG A 290 23.73 -32.05 -10.50
CA ARG A 290 25.02 -32.65 -10.90
C ARG A 290 25.74 -31.74 -11.91
N LEU A 291 27.04 -31.53 -11.72
CA LEU A 291 27.88 -30.73 -12.61
C LEU A 291 28.73 -31.58 -13.58
N GLY A 292 28.78 -32.90 -13.38
CA GLY A 292 29.56 -33.82 -14.20
C GLY A 292 28.84 -35.14 -14.48
N LYS A 293 29.49 -35.98 -15.29
CA LYS A 293 29.06 -37.37 -15.55
C LYS A 293 29.14 -38.22 -14.27
N ASP A 294 30.18 -37.99 -13.49
CA ASP A 294 30.30 -38.51 -12.12
C ASP A 294 29.37 -37.70 -11.20
N PRO A 295 28.48 -38.34 -10.41
CA PRO A 295 27.57 -37.64 -9.51
C PRO A 295 28.26 -37.03 -8.28
N LEU A 296 29.56 -37.25 -8.04
CA LEU A 296 30.26 -36.77 -6.86
C LEU A 296 30.29 -35.25 -6.76
N PHE A 297 30.46 -34.51 -7.86
CA PHE A 297 30.55 -33.04 -7.84
C PHE A 297 29.24 -32.38 -8.30
N GLN A 298 28.66 -31.56 -7.42
CA GLN A 298 27.31 -31.03 -7.55
C GLN A 298 27.25 -29.56 -7.13
N SER A 299 26.18 -28.86 -7.52
CA SER A 299 25.85 -27.48 -7.14
C SER A 299 24.55 -27.46 -6.37
N ARG A 300 24.51 -26.82 -5.20
CA ARG A 300 23.27 -26.55 -4.45
C ARG A 300 23.15 -25.07 -4.17
N HIS A 301 21.96 -24.49 -4.36
CA HIS A 301 21.75 -23.09 -4.01
C HIS A 301 21.33 -22.95 -2.54
N VAL A 302 21.79 -21.86 -1.93
CA VAL A 302 21.41 -21.45 -0.57
C VAL A 302 20.99 -19.99 -0.55
N LEU A 303 20.10 -19.63 0.37
CA LEU A 303 19.72 -18.26 0.69
C LEU A 303 20.28 -17.91 2.07
N VAL A 304 21.16 -16.91 2.14
CA VAL A 304 21.77 -16.44 3.39
C VAL A 304 21.30 -15.00 3.67
N PRO A 305 20.90 -14.66 4.91
CA PRO A 305 20.53 -13.29 5.29
C PRO A 305 21.56 -12.24 4.84
N THR A 306 21.11 -11.15 4.20
CA THR A 306 22.03 -10.08 3.79
C THR A 306 22.62 -9.38 5.02
N ARG A 307 23.90 -9.01 4.95
CA ARG A 307 24.61 -8.31 6.04
C ARG A 307 24.44 -6.79 5.93
N GLY A 308 23.19 -6.36 5.84
CA GLY A 308 22.79 -4.95 5.71
C GLY A 308 21.61 -4.60 6.61
N VAL A 309 21.00 -3.45 6.34
CA VAL A 309 19.70 -3.02 6.88
C VAL A 309 18.61 -3.09 5.81
N ALA A 310 17.35 -3.13 6.24
CA ALA A 310 16.17 -2.89 5.41
C ALA A 310 15.61 -1.50 5.72
N LEU A 311 15.76 -0.56 4.78
CA LEU A 311 15.13 0.76 4.86
C LEU A 311 13.75 0.70 4.18
N PHE A 312 12.70 1.04 4.91
CA PHE A 312 11.35 1.16 4.37
C PHE A 312 10.96 2.63 4.27
N ILE A 313 10.57 3.08 3.08
CA ILE A 313 10.01 4.41 2.84
C ILE A 313 8.57 4.19 2.40
N ASN A 314 7.63 4.39 3.32
CA ASN A 314 6.25 3.94 3.17
C ASN A 314 5.29 5.10 2.89
N ALA A 315 4.24 4.85 2.10
CA ALA A 315 3.17 5.81 1.82
C ALA A 315 2.24 6.06 3.01
N PHE A 316 1.36 7.04 2.84
CA PHE A 316 0.47 7.55 3.90
C PHE A 316 -0.75 6.67 4.18
N ASN A 317 -1.14 5.79 3.26
CA ASN A 317 -2.44 5.13 3.31
C ASN A 317 -2.50 3.95 4.30
N PHE A 318 -1.38 3.26 4.50
CA PHE A 318 -1.26 2.09 5.37
C PHE A 318 -0.10 2.21 6.37
N PRO A 319 -0.17 3.14 7.34
CA PRO A 319 0.88 3.32 8.35
C PRO A 319 1.07 2.10 9.26
N GLY A 320 0.05 1.26 9.46
CA GLY A 320 0.15 -0.01 10.20
C GLY A 320 0.55 -1.18 9.29
N TRP A 321 -0.26 -1.49 8.28
CA TRP A 321 -0.05 -2.64 7.38
C TRP A 321 1.25 -2.49 6.58
N GLY A 322 1.54 -1.33 6.01
CA GLY A 322 2.75 -1.09 5.22
C GLY A 322 4.05 -1.19 6.02
N LEU A 323 4.00 -1.02 7.35
CA LEU A 323 5.11 -1.40 8.23
C LEU A 323 5.21 -2.93 8.32
N TRP A 324 4.15 -3.59 8.76
CA TRP A 324 4.22 -5.00 9.15
C TRP A 324 4.32 -5.98 7.97
N GLU A 325 3.79 -5.63 6.81
CA GLU A 325 3.88 -6.44 5.59
C GLU A 325 5.32 -6.53 5.05
N LYS A 326 6.13 -5.49 5.27
CA LYS A 326 7.57 -5.45 4.94
C LYS A 326 8.46 -5.92 6.10
N ALA A 327 8.14 -5.50 7.33
CA ALA A 327 8.92 -5.84 8.52
C ALA A 327 8.85 -7.33 8.87
N ALA A 328 7.70 -7.99 8.69
CA ALA A 328 7.57 -9.41 9.00
C ALA A 328 8.54 -10.31 8.18
N PRO A 329 8.61 -10.23 6.84
CA PRO A 329 9.60 -11.00 6.07
C PRO A 329 11.05 -10.52 6.30
N ALA A 330 11.29 -9.23 6.55
CA ALA A 330 12.64 -8.72 6.83
C ALA A 330 13.21 -9.24 8.15
N LEU A 331 12.43 -9.13 9.24
CA LEU A 331 12.79 -9.65 10.55
C LEU A 331 12.87 -11.18 10.52
N LEU A 332 11.95 -11.88 9.83
CA LEU A 332 12.06 -13.34 9.64
C LEU A 332 13.35 -13.73 8.89
N ALA A 333 13.74 -12.95 7.88
CA ALA A 333 15.01 -13.09 7.18
C ALA A 333 16.25 -12.71 8.02
N GLY A 334 16.08 -12.16 9.23
CA GLY A 334 17.18 -11.74 10.09
C GLY A 334 17.85 -10.44 9.64
N VAL A 335 17.10 -9.56 8.98
CA VAL A 335 17.55 -8.24 8.54
C VAL A 335 16.92 -7.16 9.42
N PRO A 336 17.72 -6.26 10.04
CA PRO A 336 17.24 -5.19 10.90
C PRO A 336 16.52 -4.11 10.08
N VAL A 337 15.44 -3.56 10.63
CA VAL A 337 14.51 -2.65 9.95
C VAL A 337 14.71 -1.21 10.42
N ILE A 338 14.74 -0.27 9.47
CA ILE A 338 14.59 1.17 9.70
C ILE A 338 13.38 1.63 8.89
N VAL A 339 12.29 2.04 9.54
CA VAL A 339 11.08 2.55 8.86
C VAL A 339 11.02 4.08 8.86
N LYS A 340 10.74 4.65 7.69
CA LYS A 340 10.37 6.04 7.45
C LYS A 340 8.92 6.06 6.94
N PRO A 341 7.92 6.31 7.80
CA PRO A 341 6.55 6.50 7.34
C PRO A 341 6.35 7.86 6.64
N ALA A 342 5.38 7.96 5.74
CA ALA A 342 4.91 9.22 5.21
C ALA A 342 4.44 10.13 6.36
N THR A 343 4.84 11.40 6.29
CA THR A 343 4.76 12.34 7.42
C THR A 343 3.33 12.52 7.92
N ALA A 344 2.36 12.64 7.01
CA ALA A 344 0.94 12.88 7.34
C ALA A 344 0.32 11.82 8.27
N THR A 345 0.73 10.55 8.18
CA THR A 345 0.15 9.46 8.98
C THR A 345 1.13 8.75 9.92
N ALA A 346 2.32 9.33 10.10
CA ALA A 346 3.43 8.73 10.84
C ALA A 346 3.11 8.32 12.29
N TRP A 347 2.09 8.92 12.93
CA TRP A 347 1.75 8.66 14.33
C TRP A 347 1.45 7.19 14.61
N LEU A 348 0.68 6.51 13.76
CA LEU A 348 0.34 5.10 14.01
C LEU A 348 1.57 4.18 13.87
N THR A 349 2.40 4.40 12.84
CA THR A 349 3.66 3.67 12.66
C THR A 349 4.59 3.88 13.85
N GLN A 350 4.76 5.12 14.29
CA GLN A 350 5.63 5.48 15.42
C GLN A 350 5.11 4.82 16.71
N ARG A 351 3.79 4.83 16.95
CA ARG A 351 3.18 4.21 18.11
C ARG A 351 3.36 2.69 18.12
N MET A 352 3.07 2.02 17.01
CA MET A 352 3.27 0.57 16.88
C MET A 352 4.73 0.16 17.08
N VAL A 353 5.69 0.96 16.57
CA VAL A 353 7.12 0.73 16.85
C VAL A 353 7.44 0.98 18.33
N ARG A 354 6.86 2.01 18.96
CA ARG A 354 7.04 2.29 20.39
C ARG A 354 6.62 1.12 21.27
N ASP A 355 5.39 0.66 21.11
CA ASP A 355 4.85 -0.43 21.94
C ASP A 355 5.68 -1.72 21.81
N VAL A 356 6.19 -2.01 20.61
CA VAL A 356 7.06 -3.18 20.32
C VAL A 356 8.46 -3.03 20.91
N VAL A 357 9.06 -1.85 20.85
CA VAL A 357 10.37 -1.56 21.45
C VAL A 357 10.29 -1.58 22.98
N GLU A 358 9.26 -0.98 23.57
CA GLU A 358 9.04 -0.93 25.02
C GLU A 358 8.69 -2.32 25.60
N ALA A 359 8.02 -3.18 24.83
CA ALA A 359 7.80 -4.58 25.21
C ALA A 359 9.07 -5.45 25.20
N GLY A 360 10.19 -4.96 24.65
CA GLY A 360 11.48 -5.68 24.67
C GLY A 360 11.52 -6.98 23.85
N VAL A 361 10.53 -7.23 22.97
CA VAL A 361 10.39 -8.48 22.21
C VAL A 361 11.43 -8.65 21.09
N LEU A 362 12.11 -7.59 20.69
CA LEU A 362 13.16 -7.61 19.67
C LEU A 362 14.53 -7.22 20.27
N PRO A 363 15.64 -7.79 19.77
CA PRO A 363 16.97 -7.33 20.13
C PRO A 363 17.19 -5.84 19.78
N ALA A 364 17.98 -5.13 20.60
CA ALA A 364 18.31 -3.74 20.34
C ALA A 364 18.89 -3.53 18.93
N GLY A 365 18.34 -2.57 18.19
CA GLY A 365 18.73 -2.27 16.80
C GLY A 365 18.03 -3.10 15.72
N ALA A 366 17.21 -4.09 16.07
CA ALA A 366 16.45 -4.89 15.10
C ALA A 366 15.30 -4.09 14.44
N LEU A 367 14.74 -3.09 15.12
CA LEU A 367 13.68 -2.22 14.62
C LEU A 367 13.99 -0.76 15.02
N SER A 368 13.86 0.17 14.08
CA SER A 368 14.08 1.62 14.25
C SER A 368 13.02 2.39 13.46
N VAL A 369 12.66 3.59 13.93
CA VAL A 369 11.71 4.50 13.25
C VAL A 369 12.26 5.91 13.18
N VAL A 370 12.16 6.53 12.00
CA VAL A 370 12.52 7.94 11.74
C VAL A 370 11.32 8.65 11.11
N CYS A 371 10.76 9.63 11.82
CA CYS A 371 9.59 10.40 11.41
C CYS A 371 10.00 11.87 11.14
N GLY A 372 9.61 12.40 9.98
CA GLY A 372 10.01 13.74 9.54
C GLY A 372 10.57 13.73 8.12
N SER A 373 11.59 14.56 7.85
CA SER A 373 12.30 14.60 6.57
C SER A 373 13.00 13.27 6.24
N SER A 374 13.12 12.96 4.96
CA SER A 374 13.89 11.81 4.44
C SER A 374 15.34 12.15 4.08
N ALA A 375 15.75 13.41 4.21
CA ALA A 375 17.10 13.87 3.85
C ALA A 375 18.18 13.03 4.57
N GLY A 376 19.25 12.68 3.84
CA GLY A 376 20.38 11.90 4.37
C GLY A 376 20.14 10.40 4.60
N LEU A 377 18.90 9.89 4.54
CA LEU A 377 18.62 8.46 4.78
C LEU A 377 19.20 7.55 3.69
N LEU A 378 19.06 7.92 2.42
CA LEU A 378 19.59 7.13 1.31
C LEU A 378 21.12 7.17 1.23
N ASP A 379 21.76 8.20 1.80
CA ASP A 379 23.22 8.31 1.84
C ASP A 379 23.86 7.26 2.74
N GLN A 380 23.19 6.86 3.83
CA GLN A 380 23.69 5.86 4.78
C GLN A 380 23.65 4.42 4.25
N LEU A 381 23.07 4.20 3.06
CA LEU A 381 22.91 2.87 2.46
C LEU A 381 24.23 2.34 1.87
N GLN A 382 24.58 1.11 2.23
CA GLN A 382 25.76 0.37 1.80
C GLN A 382 25.37 -0.83 0.89
N PRO A 383 26.27 -1.39 0.06
CA PRO A 383 25.93 -2.37 -0.99
C PRO A 383 25.14 -3.64 -0.57
N PHE A 384 25.17 -3.99 0.71
CA PHE A 384 24.45 -5.16 1.26
C PHE A 384 23.08 -4.83 1.86
N ASP A 385 22.73 -3.54 1.97
CA ASP A 385 21.41 -3.08 2.40
C ASP A 385 20.35 -3.30 1.32
N VAL A 386 19.09 -3.10 1.70
CA VAL A 386 17.93 -3.12 0.81
C VAL A 386 17.00 -1.95 1.13
N VAL A 387 16.28 -1.45 0.13
CA VAL A 387 15.27 -0.39 0.25
C VAL A 387 13.95 -0.91 -0.30
N SER A 388 12.86 -0.87 0.47
CA SER A 388 11.52 -0.94 -0.12
C SER A 388 10.84 0.42 -0.06
N PHE A 389 10.37 0.88 -1.21
CA PHE A 389 9.62 2.12 -1.36
C PHE A 389 8.18 1.83 -1.81
N THR A 390 7.21 2.49 -1.16
CA THR A 390 5.84 2.63 -1.65
C THR A 390 5.50 4.12 -1.76
N GLY A 391 5.01 4.55 -2.92
CA GLY A 391 4.57 5.93 -3.18
C GLY A 391 4.59 6.28 -4.67
N SER A 392 4.59 7.57 -5.03
CA SER A 392 4.42 7.97 -6.43
C SER A 392 5.55 7.50 -7.37
N ALA A 393 5.22 7.27 -8.64
CA ALA A 393 6.15 6.81 -9.66
C ALA A 393 7.31 7.81 -9.90
N ASP A 394 7.04 9.11 -9.73
CA ASP A 394 8.04 10.18 -9.80
C ASP A 394 9.02 10.14 -8.61
N THR A 395 8.52 9.93 -7.38
CA THR A 395 9.38 9.71 -6.20
C THR A 395 10.22 8.43 -6.37
N ALA A 396 9.63 7.39 -6.95
CA ALA A 396 10.36 6.18 -7.28
C ALA A 396 11.47 6.42 -8.34
N ALA A 397 11.28 7.34 -9.29
CA ALA A 397 12.32 7.72 -10.25
C ALA A 397 13.50 8.44 -9.55
N VAL A 398 13.20 9.35 -8.62
CA VAL A 398 14.19 9.97 -7.71
C VAL A 398 14.99 8.88 -6.97
N ILE A 399 14.33 7.93 -6.31
CA ILE A 399 14.99 6.87 -5.56
C ILE A 399 15.89 6.01 -6.47
N ARG A 400 15.40 5.56 -7.63
CA ARG A 400 16.20 4.78 -8.61
C ARG A 400 17.48 5.52 -9.05
N SER A 401 17.42 6.86 -9.15
CA SER A 401 18.56 7.68 -9.57
C SER A 401 19.64 7.88 -8.50
N HIS A 402 19.33 7.60 -7.23
CA HIS A 402 20.22 7.89 -6.10
C HIS A 402 21.54 7.08 -6.18
N PRO A 403 22.72 7.65 -5.84
CA PRO A 403 24.01 6.95 -5.92
C PRO A 403 24.07 5.62 -5.17
N ALA A 404 23.33 5.46 -4.07
CA ALA A 404 23.18 4.18 -3.37
C ALA A 404 22.69 3.04 -4.28
N ILE A 405 21.75 3.34 -5.19
CA ILE A 405 21.15 2.35 -6.08
C ILE A 405 21.93 2.33 -7.40
N ALA A 406 22.14 3.50 -8.02
CA ALA A 406 22.78 3.61 -9.33
C ALA A 406 24.28 3.24 -9.34
N GLN A 407 25.00 3.38 -8.22
CA GLN A 407 26.46 3.13 -8.14
C GLN A 407 26.81 2.01 -7.16
N ARG A 408 26.15 1.95 -6.00
CA ARG A 408 26.41 0.94 -4.96
C ARG A 408 25.58 -0.34 -5.12
N SER A 409 24.68 -0.39 -6.12
CA SER A 409 23.81 -1.55 -6.42
C SER A 409 23.01 -2.07 -5.22
N VAL A 410 22.62 -1.15 -4.32
CA VAL A 410 21.67 -1.43 -3.24
C VAL A 410 20.37 -1.95 -3.86
N ARG A 411 19.85 -3.07 -3.35
CA ARG A 411 18.60 -3.63 -3.87
C ARG A 411 17.46 -2.69 -3.54
N VAL A 412 16.65 -2.37 -4.55
CA VAL A 412 15.46 -1.54 -4.38
C VAL A 412 14.23 -2.32 -4.83
N ASN A 413 13.20 -2.34 -3.99
CA ASN A 413 11.84 -2.71 -4.34
C ASN A 413 11.01 -1.43 -4.45
N ILE A 414 10.18 -1.33 -5.48
CA ILE A 414 9.29 -0.19 -5.72
C ILE A 414 7.91 -0.72 -6.02
N GLU A 415 6.95 -0.29 -5.20
CA GLU A 415 5.52 -0.34 -5.47
C GLU A 415 5.05 1.11 -5.69
N ALA A 416 4.35 1.35 -6.79
CA ALA A 416 3.99 2.69 -7.24
C ALA A 416 2.59 2.74 -7.89
N ASP A 417 2.21 3.94 -8.35
CA ASP A 417 0.93 4.28 -9.00
C ASP A 417 0.42 3.18 -9.95
N SER A 418 -0.88 2.87 -9.87
CA SER A 418 -1.45 1.70 -10.53
C SER A 418 -2.91 1.90 -10.93
N ILE A 419 -3.16 1.91 -12.24
CA ILE A 419 -4.51 2.09 -12.79
C ILE A 419 -5.21 0.73 -12.95
N ASN A 420 -5.48 0.10 -11.79
CA ASN A 420 -6.08 -1.23 -11.67
C ASN A 420 -7.42 -1.34 -12.38
N SER A 421 -7.74 -2.55 -12.83
CA SER A 421 -8.90 -2.83 -13.68
C SER A 421 -9.89 -3.82 -13.06
N ALA A 422 -11.16 -3.68 -13.42
CA ALA A 422 -12.18 -4.70 -13.24
C ALA A 422 -12.85 -4.98 -14.59
N VAL A 423 -13.06 -6.25 -14.95
CA VAL A 423 -13.58 -6.65 -16.26
C VAL A 423 -14.70 -7.68 -16.09
N LEU A 424 -15.92 -7.31 -16.46
CA LEU A 424 -16.98 -8.30 -16.70
C LEU A 424 -16.75 -8.93 -18.08
N LEU A 425 -16.62 -10.25 -18.15
CA LEU A 425 -16.46 -10.97 -19.43
C LEU A 425 -17.80 -11.03 -20.21
N PRO A 426 -17.76 -11.30 -21.53
CA PRO A 426 -18.98 -11.48 -22.32
C PRO A 426 -19.75 -12.74 -21.91
N GLY A 427 -21.06 -12.74 -22.15
CA GLY A 427 -21.96 -13.86 -21.83
C GLY A 427 -22.80 -13.63 -20.57
N ASP A 428 -22.39 -12.69 -19.72
CA ASP A 428 -23.14 -12.24 -18.56
C ASP A 428 -24.02 -11.01 -18.88
N GLY A 429 -25.22 -10.96 -18.29
CA GLY A 429 -26.21 -9.89 -18.43
C GLY A 429 -26.42 -9.09 -17.13
N PRO A 430 -27.23 -8.02 -17.13
CA PRO A 430 -27.43 -7.15 -15.96
C PRO A 430 -28.20 -7.83 -14.81
N ASP A 431 -28.83 -8.97 -15.11
CA ASP A 431 -29.59 -9.85 -14.21
C ASP A 431 -28.75 -11.01 -13.63
N THR A 432 -27.48 -11.13 -14.03
CA THR A 432 -26.59 -12.20 -13.55
C THR A 432 -25.87 -11.86 -12.25
N GLU A 433 -25.56 -12.88 -11.45
CA GLU A 433 -24.81 -12.69 -10.21
C GLU A 433 -23.39 -12.17 -10.46
N ALA A 434 -22.73 -12.51 -11.57
CA ALA A 434 -21.41 -11.99 -11.92
C ALA A 434 -21.41 -10.47 -12.18
N PHE A 435 -22.43 -9.94 -12.87
CA PHE A 435 -22.64 -8.50 -13.00
C PHE A 435 -22.89 -7.87 -11.63
N ASP A 436 -23.73 -8.50 -10.81
CA ASP A 436 -24.06 -7.98 -9.49
C ASP A 436 -22.85 -7.95 -8.53
N LEU A 437 -21.94 -8.93 -8.65
CA LEU A 437 -20.65 -9.01 -7.96
C LEU A 437 -19.68 -7.92 -8.43
N LEU A 438 -19.55 -7.66 -9.75
CA LEU A 438 -18.77 -6.53 -10.27
C LEU A 438 -19.22 -5.21 -9.63
N VAL A 439 -20.53 -4.96 -9.62
CA VAL A 439 -21.09 -3.71 -9.10
C VAL A 439 -20.90 -3.60 -7.58
N LYS A 440 -20.99 -4.69 -6.81
CA LYS A 440 -20.67 -4.71 -5.37
C LYS A 440 -19.19 -4.39 -5.14
N GLU A 441 -18.30 -5.06 -5.88
CA GLU A 441 -16.87 -4.95 -5.68
C GLU A 441 -16.34 -3.56 -6.05
N LEU A 442 -16.77 -3.02 -7.19
CA LEU A 442 -16.40 -1.66 -7.60
C LEU A 442 -16.77 -0.63 -6.54
N VAL A 443 -18.01 -0.67 -6.04
CA VAL A 443 -18.49 0.24 -5.00
C VAL A 443 -17.61 0.12 -3.76
N ARG A 444 -17.32 -1.11 -3.30
CA ARG A 444 -16.43 -1.33 -2.15
C ARG A 444 -15.02 -0.80 -2.38
N GLU A 445 -14.46 -1.00 -3.56
CA GLU A 445 -13.09 -0.57 -3.90
C GLU A 445 -12.96 0.94 -4.11
N MET A 446 -14.02 1.61 -4.56
CA MET A 446 -14.09 3.08 -4.58
C MET A 446 -14.22 3.66 -3.17
N THR A 447 -14.92 3.00 -2.24
CA THR A 447 -15.28 3.61 -0.95
C THR A 447 -14.39 3.24 0.22
N VAL A 448 -13.81 2.04 0.26
CA VAL A 448 -12.90 1.63 1.35
C VAL A 448 -11.69 2.56 1.39
N LYS A 449 -11.46 3.19 2.54
CA LYS A 449 -10.45 4.22 2.80
C LYS A 449 -10.57 5.40 1.83
N SER A 450 -11.78 5.70 1.38
CA SER A 450 -12.06 6.73 0.37
C SER A 450 -11.26 6.52 -0.93
N GLY A 451 -11.08 5.26 -1.33
CA GLY A 451 -10.35 4.86 -2.54
C GLY A 451 -8.82 5.03 -2.46
N GLN A 452 -8.26 5.35 -1.29
CA GLN A 452 -6.82 5.54 -1.06
C GLN A 452 -6.04 4.20 -0.93
N LYS A 453 -6.37 3.21 -1.76
CA LYS A 453 -5.59 1.96 -1.87
C LYS A 453 -4.90 1.96 -3.22
N CYS A 454 -3.60 1.64 -3.24
CA CYS A 454 -2.85 1.39 -4.47
C CYS A 454 -3.47 0.28 -5.34
N THR A 455 -4.25 -0.61 -4.70
CA THR A 455 -5.00 -1.71 -5.31
C THR A 455 -6.49 -1.39 -5.57
N ALA A 456 -6.97 -0.15 -5.40
CA ALA A 456 -8.36 0.21 -5.68
C ALA A 456 -8.67 0.18 -7.20
N ILE A 457 -9.88 -0.19 -7.58
CA ILE A 457 -10.30 -0.22 -8.99
C ILE A 457 -10.37 1.21 -9.54
N ARG A 458 -9.62 1.51 -10.61
CA ARG A 458 -9.62 2.81 -11.29
C ARG A 458 -10.35 2.78 -12.63
N ARG A 459 -10.32 1.63 -13.32
CA ARG A 459 -10.97 1.40 -14.62
C ARG A 459 -11.89 0.19 -14.56
N VAL A 460 -13.07 0.32 -15.16
CA VAL A 460 -14.10 -0.73 -15.16
C VAL A 460 -14.53 -1.00 -16.59
N PHE A 461 -14.39 -2.25 -17.02
CA PHE A 461 -14.63 -2.67 -18.39
C PHE A 461 -15.86 -3.57 -18.46
N VAL A 462 -16.85 -3.16 -19.24
CA VAL A 462 -18.09 -3.91 -19.49
C VAL A 462 -18.35 -4.02 -21.00
N PRO A 463 -19.04 -5.08 -21.48
CA PRO A 463 -19.55 -5.12 -22.84
C PRO A 463 -20.34 -3.84 -23.15
N GLY A 464 -20.14 -3.24 -24.34
CA GLY A 464 -20.77 -1.95 -24.66
C GLY A 464 -22.29 -1.91 -24.52
N ALA A 465 -22.97 -3.04 -24.76
CA ALA A 465 -24.42 -3.21 -24.57
C ALA A 465 -24.91 -3.13 -23.11
N LEU A 466 -23.99 -3.20 -22.13
CA LEU A 466 -24.26 -3.11 -20.69
C LEU A 466 -23.82 -1.79 -20.05
N PHE A 467 -23.25 -0.86 -20.84
CA PHE A 467 -22.65 0.37 -20.29
C PHE A 467 -23.67 1.20 -19.48
N ALA A 468 -24.89 1.38 -19.99
CA ALA A 468 -25.93 2.17 -19.33
C ALA A 468 -26.43 1.49 -18.04
N GLN A 469 -26.69 0.17 -18.09
CA GLN A 469 -27.17 -0.62 -16.97
C GLN A 469 -26.10 -0.70 -15.87
N ALA A 470 -24.82 -0.83 -16.24
CA ALA A 470 -23.71 -0.76 -15.30
C ALA A 470 -23.63 0.62 -14.64
N ALA A 471 -23.67 1.71 -15.42
CA ALA A 471 -23.65 3.07 -14.89
C ALA A 471 -24.78 3.31 -13.88
N GLU A 472 -26.01 2.89 -14.20
CA GLU A 472 -27.18 2.99 -13.34
C GLU A 472 -27.01 2.15 -12.05
N ALA A 473 -26.67 0.86 -12.17
CA ALA A 473 -26.53 -0.05 -11.03
C ALA A 473 -25.41 0.38 -10.07
N ILE A 474 -24.29 0.87 -10.60
CA ILE A 474 -23.18 1.43 -9.81
C ILE A 474 -23.63 2.72 -9.13
N GLY A 475 -24.20 3.68 -9.88
CA GLY A 475 -24.69 4.94 -9.33
C GLY A 475 -25.75 4.77 -8.24
N ALA A 476 -26.65 3.79 -8.39
CA ALA A 476 -27.69 3.44 -7.41
C ALA A 476 -27.17 2.72 -6.15
N ARG A 477 -25.92 2.23 -6.16
CA ARG A 477 -25.21 1.77 -4.96
C ARG A 477 -24.36 2.88 -4.34
N LEU A 478 -23.64 3.67 -5.15
CA LEU A 478 -22.84 4.81 -4.68
C LEU A 478 -23.72 5.88 -4.00
N SER A 479 -24.95 6.10 -4.45
CA SER A 479 -25.91 7.01 -3.81
C SER A 479 -26.31 6.65 -2.38
N LYS A 480 -25.97 5.45 -1.90
CA LYS A 480 -26.24 4.97 -0.53
C LYS A 480 -25.03 5.10 0.40
N VAL A 481 -23.91 5.63 -0.09
CA VAL A 481 -22.66 5.77 0.66
C VAL A 481 -22.69 7.10 1.41
N THR A 482 -22.98 7.04 2.71
CA THR A 482 -22.90 8.19 3.60
C THR A 482 -21.46 8.59 3.88
N VAL A 483 -21.14 9.87 3.72
CA VAL A 483 -19.78 10.42 3.84
C VAL A 483 -19.73 11.44 4.97
N GLY A 484 -18.67 11.45 5.76
CA GLY A 484 -18.49 12.42 6.83
C GLY A 484 -17.55 11.95 7.93
N ASN A 485 -17.86 12.36 9.16
CA ASN A 485 -17.04 12.11 10.33
C ASN A 485 -17.12 10.64 10.77
N PRO A 486 -16.00 9.89 10.79
CA PRO A 486 -15.99 8.46 11.09
C PRO A 486 -16.39 8.12 12.54
N ARG A 487 -16.53 9.14 13.40
CA ARG A 487 -17.03 9.03 14.78
C ARG A 487 -18.55 8.84 14.86
N ASN A 488 -19.29 9.01 13.76
CA ASN A 488 -20.72 8.74 13.68
C ASN A 488 -20.99 7.39 12.98
N ASP A 489 -21.66 6.46 13.69
CA ASP A 489 -22.00 5.11 13.23
C ASP A 489 -22.87 5.05 11.95
N ALA A 490 -23.47 6.17 11.54
CA ALA A 490 -24.22 6.28 10.28
C ALA A 490 -23.30 6.47 9.06
N VAL A 491 -22.04 6.88 9.23
CA VAL A 491 -21.08 7.10 8.14
C VAL A 491 -20.53 5.79 7.60
N ARG A 492 -20.35 5.71 6.27
CA ARG A 492 -19.83 4.52 5.57
C ARG A 492 -18.50 4.77 4.85
N MET A 493 -18.18 6.03 4.55
CA MET A 493 -16.89 6.45 3.99
C MET A 493 -16.38 7.70 4.72
N GLY A 494 -15.10 7.67 5.09
CA GLY A 494 -14.44 8.73 5.85
C GLY A 494 -13.85 9.86 4.98
N ALA A 495 -12.79 10.48 5.47
CA ALA A 495 -12.04 11.50 4.74
C ALA A 495 -10.95 10.91 3.83
N LEU A 496 -10.41 11.76 2.94
CA LEU A 496 -9.04 11.61 2.46
C LEU A 496 -8.06 12.00 3.57
N VAL A 497 -6.83 11.50 3.51
CA VAL A 497 -5.86 11.55 4.62
C VAL A 497 -5.41 12.96 5.02
N SER A 498 -5.49 13.93 4.11
CA SER A 498 -4.99 15.30 4.36
C SER A 498 -5.58 16.30 3.37
N ARG A 499 -5.48 17.60 3.68
CA ARG A 499 -5.90 18.68 2.78
C ARG A 499 -5.10 18.71 1.48
N ALA A 500 -3.83 18.29 1.52
CA ALA A 500 -3.00 18.18 0.32
C ALA A 500 -3.51 17.07 -0.62
N GLN A 501 -3.81 15.89 -0.09
CA GLN A 501 -4.37 14.78 -0.87
C GLN A 501 -5.79 15.10 -1.36
N PHE A 502 -6.60 15.82 -0.58
CA PHE A 502 -7.88 16.37 -1.06
C PHE A 502 -7.69 17.28 -2.29
N ASN A 503 -6.74 18.21 -2.23
CA ASN A 503 -6.45 19.10 -3.36
C ASN A 503 -5.95 18.34 -4.59
N ALA A 504 -5.06 17.36 -4.42
CA ALA A 504 -4.55 16.51 -5.50
C ALA A 504 -5.66 15.68 -6.16
N VAL A 505 -6.60 15.13 -5.36
CA VAL A 505 -7.78 14.41 -5.89
C VAL A 505 -8.69 15.35 -6.68
N GLN A 506 -8.91 16.58 -6.22
CA GLN A 506 -9.69 17.59 -6.96
C GLN A 506 -9.02 17.98 -8.28
N GLU A 507 -7.69 18.16 -8.30
CA GLU A 507 -6.93 18.46 -9.52
C GLU A 507 -6.99 17.32 -10.54
N GLY A 508 -6.70 16.09 -10.12
CA GLY A 508 -6.76 14.90 -10.97
C GLY A 508 -8.18 14.65 -11.52
N LEU A 509 -9.21 14.85 -10.69
CA LEU A 509 -10.61 14.81 -11.11
C LEU A 509 -10.93 15.90 -12.14
N ALA A 510 -10.51 17.13 -11.91
CA ALA A 510 -10.70 18.24 -12.85
C ALA A 510 -9.98 18.00 -14.17
N ASN A 511 -8.87 17.25 -14.17
CA ASN A 511 -8.22 16.79 -15.38
C ASN A 511 -9.03 15.73 -16.12
N LEU A 512 -9.46 14.66 -15.45
CA LEU A 512 -10.24 13.58 -16.07
C LEU A 512 -11.61 14.05 -16.59
N ARG A 513 -12.26 15.01 -15.93
CA ARG A 513 -13.53 15.63 -16.36
C ARG A 513 -13.46 16.35 -17.72
N LYS A 514 -12.26 16.65 -18.24
CA LYS A 514 -12.08 17.18 -19.61
C LYS A 514 -12.24 16.11 -20.69
N HIS A 515 -12.17 14.83 -20.31
CA HIS A 515 -12.10 13.68 -21.21
C HIS A 515 -13.17 12.61 -20.92
N ALA A 516 -13.90 12.71 -19.82
CA ALA A 516 -14.93 11.77 -19.38
C ALA A 516 -16.16 12.49 -18.83
N GLN A 517 -17.35 11.94 -19.09
CA GLN A 517 -18.60 12.42 -18.51
C GLN A 517 -18.75 11.94 -17.07
N VAL A 518 -19.48 12.69 -16.24
CA VAL A 518 -19.81 12.27 -14.87
C VAL A 518 -21.08 11.44 -14.89
N LEU A 519 -20.98 10.16 -14.53
CA LEU A 519 -22.10 9.21 -14.43
C LEU A 519 -22.74 9.21 -13.04
N HIS A 520 -21.94 9.48 -12.00
CA HIS A 520 -22.41 9.67 -10.62
C HIS A 520 -21.53 10.72 -9.94
N ASP A 521 -22.15 11.67 -9.22
CA ASP A 521 -21.44 12.68 -8.43
C ASP A 521 -21.93 12.68 -6.98
N GLY A 522 -21.16 12.08 -6.08
CA GLY A 522 -21.42 12.08 -4.65
C GLY A 522 -21.08 13.41 -3.96
N THR A 523 -20.42 14.37 -4.61
CA THR A 523 -19.97 15.63 -3.96
C THR A 523 -21.10 16.55 -3.53
N GLN A 524 -22.30 16.35 -4.08
CA GLN A 524 -23.49 17.14 -3.75
C GLN A 524 -24.25 16.60 -2.53
N GLN A 525 -23.84 15.46 -1.98
CA GLN A 525 -24.44 14.93 -0.76
C GLN A 525 -23.90 15.68 0.47
N PRO A 526 -24.75 16.07 1.43
CA PRO A 526 -24.30 16.74 2.65
C PRO A 526 -23.43 15.79 3.48
N LEU A 527 -22.33 16.31 4.03
CA LEU A 527 -21.47 15.56 4.94
C LEU A 527 -22.18 15.36 6.29
N VAL A 528 -22.01 14.18 6.88
CA VAL A 528 -22.49 13.87 8.23
C VAL A 528 -21.45 14.32 9.26
N ASP A 529 -21.85 15.19 10.19
CA ASP A 529 -21.07 15.68 11.33
C ASP A 529 -19.65 16.21 11.00
N ALA A 530 -19.48 16.78 9.80
CA ALA A 530 -18.23 17.34 9.31
C ALA A 530 -18.48 18.65 8.54
N ASP A 531 -17.64 19.67 8.77
CA ASP A 531 -17.68 20.93 8.03
C ASP A 531 -16.95 20.77 6.68
N PRO A 532 -17.59 20.95 5.51
CA PRO A 532 -16.93 20.82 4.21
C PRO A 532 -15.80 21.84 3.97
N ALA A 533 -15.74 22.95 4.72
CA ALA A 533 -14.62 23.88 4.66
C ALA A 533 -13.35 23.36 5.37
N VAL A 534 -13.50 22.45 6.33
CA VAL A 534 -12.42 21.92 7.18
C VAL A 534 -12.07 20.48 6.83
N ALA A 535 -13.08 19.64 6.62
CA ALA A 535 -12.93 18.22 6.34
C ALA A 535 -12.39 17.94 4.92
N CYS A 536 -11.59 16.89 4.81
CA CYS A 536 -11.01 16.37 3.58
C CYS A 536 -11.91 15.27 2.97
N CYS A 537 -13.21 15.33 3.23
CA CYS A 537 -14.21 14.39 2.71
C CYS A 537 -14.63 14.75 1.28
N ILE A 538 -14.67 13.75 0.40
CA ILE A 538 -15.19 13.88 -0.96
C ILE A 538 -16.11 12.68 -1.25
N GLY A 539 -17.28 12.92 -1.83
CA GLY A 539 -18.20 11.84 -2.20
C GLY A 539 -17.66 11.00 -3.37
N PRO A 540 -18.15 9.75 -3.56
CA PRO A 540 -17.70 8.91 -4.66
C PRO A 540 -18.07 9.49 -6.02
N ILE A 541 -17.21 9.35 -7.02
CA ILE A 541 -17.46 9.86 -8.38
C ILE A 541 -17.20 8.76 -9.40
N LEU A 542 -18.25 8.41 -10.14
CA LEU A 542 -18.12 7.52 -11.31
C LEU A 542 -18.03 8.39 -12.56
N LEU A 543 -16.92 8.27 -13.28
CA LEU A 543 -16.75 8.84 -14.61
C LEU A 543 -17.11 7.79 -15.68
N GLY A 544 -17.35 8.23 -16.91
CA GLY A 544 -17.59 7.34 -18.05
C GLY A 544 -17.02 7.89 -19.34
N VAL A 545 -16.64 7.00 -20.25
CA VAL A 545 -16.26 7.35 -21.64
C VAL A 545 -17.03 6.47 -22.62
N ASN A 546 -17.47 7.02 -23.74
CA ASN A 546 -18.17 6.26 -24.77
C ASN A 546 -17.20 5.55 -25.74
N ASP A 547 -15.98 6.08 -25.87
CA ASP A 547 -14.88 5.51 -26.67
C ASP A 547 -13.66 5.29 -25.77
N ALA A 548 -13.40 4.02 -25.44
CA ALA A 548 -12.26 3.62 -24.63
C ALA A 548 -10.94 3.62 -25.42
N ASP A 549 -10.96 3.50 -26.75
CA ASP A 549 -9.76 3.57 -27.58
C ASP A 549 -9.20 5.01 -27.60
N ALA A 550 -10.08 6.02 -27.69
CA ALA A 550 -9.69 7.43 -27.65
C ALA A 550 -9.32 7.97 -26.24
N ALA A 551 -9.72 7.31 -25.16
CA ALA A 551 -9.65 7.82 -23.78
C ALA A 551 -8.25 7.77 -23.12
N ALA A 552 -7.20 8.28 -23.77
CA ALA A 552 -5.81 8.22 -23.29
C ALA A 552 -5.63 8.68 -21.82
N ALA A 553 -6.23 9.82 -21.42
CA ALA A 553 -6.13 10.35 -20.06
C ALA A 553 -6.60 9.35 -18.97
N VAL A 554 -7.62 8.54 -19.26
CA VAL A 554 -8.14 7.51 -18.32
C VAL A 554 -7.18 6.33 -18.16
N HIS A 555 -6.32 6.09 -19.15
CA HIS A 555 -5.27 5.08 -19.11
C HIS A 555 -3.96 5.58 -18.50
N ASP A 556 -3.80 6.89 -18.31
CA ASP A 556 -2.53 7.51 -17.90
C ASP A 556 -2.60 8.28 -16.57
N THR A 557 -3.76 8.83 -16.17
CA THR A 557 -3.93 9.58 -14.91
C THR A 557 -4.63 8.73 -13.84
N GLU A 558 -3.94 8.46 -12.72
CA GLU A 558 -4.59 7.97 -11.50
C GLU A 558 -5.16 9.14 -10.69
N VAL A 559 -6.34 8.94 -10.09
CA VAL A 559 -6.88 9.81 -9.04
C VAL A 559 -6.94 8.98 -7.76
N PHE A 560 -6.09 9.29 -6.78
CA PHE A 560 -5.92 8.50 -5.56
C PHE A 560 -7.01 8.79 -4.50
N GLY A 561 -8.27 8.67 -4.93
CA GLY A 561 -9.47 8.93 -4.12
C GLY A 561 -10.64 8.05 -4.55
N PRO A 562 -11.89 8.38 -4.20
CA PRO A 562 -13.05 7.54 -4.47
C PRO A 562 -13.59 7.75 -5.89
N VAL A 563 -12.69 7.63 -6.87
CA VAL A 563 -12.94 7.92 -8.29
C VAL A 563 -12.57 6.71 -9.14
N ALA A 564 -13.48 6.32 -10.03
CA ALA A 564 -13.25 5.30 -11.05
C ALA A 564 -13.92 5.70 -12.37
N THR A 565 -13.46 5.14 -13.48
CA THR A 565 -14.05 5.36 -14.81
C THR A 565 -14.61 4.07 -15.38
N LEU A 566 -15.85 4.12 -15.89
CA LEU A 566 -16.50 3.07 -16.67
C LEU A 566 -16.15 3.20 -18.16
N LEU A 567 -15.78 2.09 -18.78
CA LEU A 567 -15.35 2.00 -20.18
C LEU A 567 -16.08 0.83 -20.88
N PRO A 568 -16.68 1.04 -22.06
CA PRO A 568 -17.23 -0.03 -22.87
C PRO A 568 -16.11 -0.76 -23.63
N TYR A 569 -16.32 -2.03 -23.92
CA TYR A 569 -15.51 -2.79 -24.87
C TYR A 569 -16.39 -3.57 -25.87
N ARG A 570 -15.75 -4.12 -26.92
CA ARG A 570 -16.43 -4.78 -28.06
C ARG A 570 -16.53 -6.31 -27.87
N ASP A 571 -15.40 -6.91 -27.54
CA ASP A 571 -15.21 -8.35 -27.33
C ASP A 571 -14.07 -8.58 -26.30
N THR A 572 -13.86 -9.82 -25.87
CA THR A 572 -12.82 -10.16 -24.88
C THR A 572 -11.42 -9.70 -25.31
N ALA A 573 -11.03 -9.85 -26.58
CA ALA A 573 -9.70 -9.47 -27.04
C ALA A 573 -9.49 -7.95 -26.98
N HIS A 574 -10.54 -7.18 -27.28
CA HIS A 574 -10.56 -5.73 -27.06
C HIS A 574 -10.42 -5.37 -25.57
N ALA A 575 -11.17 -6.03 -24.67
CA ALA A 575 -11.06 -5.81 -23.22
C ALA A 575 -9.63 -6.05 -22.71
N LEU A 576 -9.03 -7.20 -23.07
CA LEU A 576 -7.66 -7.55 -22.68
C LEU A 576 -6.61 -6.57 -23.23
N THR A 577 -6.88 -5.95 -24.38
CA THR A 577 -6.03 -4.90 -24.96
C THR A 577 -6.15 -3.59 -24.17
N LEU A 578 -7.38 -3.15 -23.87
CA LEU A 578 -7.63 -1.93 -23.08
C LEU A 578 -7.09 -2.02 -21.66
N VAL A 579 -7.20 -3.18 -21.02
CA VAL A 579 -6.65 -3.41 -19.66
C VAL A 579 -5.14 -3.16 -19.64
N ARG A 580 -4.39 -3.75 -20.60
CA ARG A 580 -2.94 -3.56 -20.75
C ARG A 580 -2.51 -2.10 -21.01
N ARG A 581 -3.40 -1.21 -21.49
CA ARG A 581 -3.09 0.23 -21.65
C ARG A 581 -2.78 0.96 -20.34
N GLY A 582 -3.04 0.35 -19.17
CA GLY A 582 -2.55 0.86 -17.88
C GLY A 582 -1.03 0.80 -17.71
N GLN A 583 -0.29 0.22 -18.66
CA GLN A 583 1.18 0.14 -18.70
C GLN A 583 1.79 -0.67 -17.53
N GLY A 584 1.06 -1.71 -17.09
CA GLY A 584 1.40 -2.52 -15.93
C GLY A 584 0.70 -2.04 -14.65
N SER A 585 0.14 -2.96 -13.88
CA SER A 585 -0.66 -2.63 -12.70
C SER A 585 -0.49 -3.69 -11.59
N LEU A 586 -0.83 -3.34 -10.36
CA LEU A 586 -0.76 -4.26 -9.22
C LEU A 586 -1.81 -5.38 -9.35
N VAL A 587 -3.03 -5.03 -9.72
CA VAL A 587 -4.14 -5.98 -9.80
C VAL A 587 -5.12 -5.69 -10.94
N THR A 588 -5.70 -6.76 -11.47
CA THR A 588 -6.94 -6.72 -12.27
C THR A 588 -7.92 -7.77 -11.75
N SER A 589 -9.22 -7.48 -11.79
CA SER A 589 -10.28 -8.45 -11.48
C SER A 589 -11.08 -8.86 -12.71
N LEU A 590 -11.48 -10.12 -12.75
CA LEU A 590 -12.29 -10.71 -13.82
C LEU A 590 -13.59 -11.28 -13.23
N TYR A 591 -14.72 -11.00 -13.87
CA TYR A 591 -16.05 -11.41 -13.44
C TYR A 591 -16.75 -12.17 -14.55
N GLY A 592 -17.40 -13.27 -14.22
CA GLY A 592 -18.25 -14.01 -15.16
C GLY A 592 -18.68 -15.38 -14.63
N ASN A 593 -19.46 -16.11 -15.43
CA ASN A 593 -19.90 -17.47 -15.11
C ASN A 593 -19.10 -18.58 -15.81
N ASP A 594 -18.43 -18.29 -16.93
CA ASP A 594 -17.63 -19.28 -17.67
C ASP A 594 -16.21 -19.41 -17.07
N ALA A 595 -16.00 -20.48 -16.29
CA ALA A 595 -14.71 -20.79 -15.68
C ALA A 595 -13.56 -21.00 -16.70
N ALA A 596 -13.85 -21.48 -17.91
CA ALA A 596 -12.83 -21.66 -18.95
C ALA A 596 -12.42 -20.31 -19.55
N ALA A 597 -13.39 -19.43 -19.82
CA ALA A 597 -13.11 -18.06 -20.27
C ALA A 597 -12.37 -17.24 -19.21
N LEU A 598 -12.77 -17.34 -17.94
CA LEU A 598 -12.09 -16.70 -16.81
C LEU A 598 -10.65 -17.20 -16.65
N GLY A 599 -10.43 -18.51 -16.71
CA GLY A 599 -9.09 -19.10 -16.63
C GLY A 599 -8.18 -18.66 -17.77
N ALA A 600 -8.68 -18.63 -19.01
CA ALA A 600 -7.93 -18.16 -20.16
C ALA A 600 -7.58 -16.67 -20.06
N ALA A 601 -8.57 -15.81 -19.76
CA ALA A 601 -8.36 -14.38 -19.58
C ALA A 601 -7.42 -14.06 -18.40
N ALA A 602 -7.42 -14.88 -17.35
CA ALA A 602 -6.51 -14.69 -16.21
C ALA A 602 -5.05 -14.96 -16.57
N VAL A 603 -4.78 -16.01 -17.35
CA VAL A 603 -3.43 -16.29 -17.86
C VAL A 603 -2.96 -15.19 -18.81
N GLU A 604 -3.84 -14.70 -19.69
CA GLU A 604 -3.53 -13.60 -20.61
C GLU A 604 -3.12 -12.31 -19.88
N LEU A 605 -3.76 -11.95 -18.77
CA LEU A 605 -3.45 -10.69 -18.05
C LEU A 605 -2.26 -10.80 -17.08
N ALA A 606 -1.75 -12.00 -16.80
CA ALA A 606 -0.64 -12.21 -15.87
C ALA A 606 0.69 -11.60 -16.38
N ASP A 607 0.80 -11.25 -17.66
CA ASP A 607 1.97 -10.56 -18.23
C ASP A 607 2.13 -9.10 -17.76
N SER A 608 1.04 -8.51 -17.27
CA SER A 608 0.90 -7.06 -17.01
C SER A 608 0.33 -6.75 -15.63
N HIS A 609 -0.01 -7.78 -14.85
CA HIS A 609 -0.60 -7.63 -13.52
C HIS A 609 0.08 -8.59 -12.53
N GLY A 610 0.61 -8.06 -11.42
CA GLY A 610 1.21 -8.91 -10.37
C GLY A 610 0.19 -9.84 -9.71
N ARG A 611 -1.10 -9.48 -9.75
CA ARG A 611 -2.22 -10.32 -9.31
C ARG A 611 -3.42 -10.23 -10.26
N VAL A 612 -3.99 -11.37 -10.61
CA VAL A 612 -5.31 -11.45 -11.24
C VAL A 612 -6.30 -12.05 -10.24
N HIS A 613 -7.41 -11.35 -9.98
CA HIS A 613 -8.42 -11.74 -9.01
C HIS A 613 -9.72 -12.13 -9.72
N VAL A 614 -9.91 -13.44 -9.91
CA VAL A 614 -11.12 -14.00 -10.54
C VAL A 614 -12.25 -14.08 -9.51
N ILE A 615 -13.42 -13.56 -9.86
CA ILE A 615 -14.64 -13.59 -9.05
C ILE A 615 -15.78 -14.19 -9.90
N SER A 616 -16.36 -15.28 -9.43
CA SER A 616 -17.50 -15.98 -10.03
C SER A 616 -18.51 -16.34 -8.93
N PRO A 617 -19.78 -16.67 -9.26
CA PRO A 617 -20.83 -16.89 -8.25
C PRO A 617 -20.47 -17.92 -7.17
N ASP A 618 -19.78 -19.00 -7.54
CA ASP A 618 -19.33 -20.06 -6.62
C ASP A 618 -18.35 -19.59 -5.54
N VAL A 619 -17.63 -18.49 -5.80
CA VAL A 619 -16.74 -17.82 -4.82
C VAL A 619 -17.27 -16.46 -4.36
N GLY A 620 -18.49 -16.05 -4.76
CA GLY A 620 -19.05 -14.72 -4.53
C GLY A 620 -19.22 -14.33 -3.04
N GLN A 621 -19.23 -15.31 -2.13
CA GLN A 621 -19.24 -15.11 -0.67
C GLN A 621 -17.90 -15.43 0.01
N LEU A 622 -16.90 -15.92 -0.74
CA LEU A 622 -15.63 -16.46 -0.22
C LEU A 622 -14.39 -15.71 -0.72
N HIS A 623 -14.51 -14.94 -1.81
CA HIS A 623 -13.40 -14.20 -2.37
C HIS A 623 -12.86 -13.16 -1.38
N THR A 624 -11.53 -13.04 -1.29
CA THR A 624 -10.87 -12.17 -0.30
C THR A 624 -10.98 -10.68 -0.62
N GLY A 625 -11.39 -10.34 -1.86
CA GLY A 625 -11.56 -8.99 -2.35
C GLY A 625 -10.41 -8.49 -3.22
N HIS A 626 -10.74 -7.72 -4.26
CA HIS A 626 -9.81 -7.13 -5.24
C HIS A 626 -8.69 -6.33 -4.57
N GLY A 627 -9.04 -5.33 -3.74
CA GLY A 627 -8.06 -4.45 -3.12
C GLY A 627 -7.34 -5.04 -1.91
N ASN A 628 -7.84 -6.16 -1.37
CA ASN A 628 -7.26 -6.76 -0.17
C ASN A 628 -6.04 -7.61 -0.55
N VAL A 629 -4.89 -7.26 0.03
CA VAL A 629 -3.62 -7.91 -0.26
C VAL A 629 -3.40 -9.06 0.73
N MET A 630 -3.48 -10.29 0.23
CA MET A 630 -3.30 -11.49 1.05
C MET A 630 -1.80 -11.83 1.15
N PRO A 631 -1.23 -12.04 2.35
CA PRO A 631 0.22 -12.19 2.56
C PRO A 631 0.84 -13.43 1.89
N GLN A 632 0.05 -14.46 1.61
CA GLN A 632 0.46 -15.64 0.84
C GLN A 632 0.52 -15.40 -0.68
N SER A 633 -0.07 -14.32 -1.18
CA SER A 633 -0.14 -13.95 -2.59
C SER A 633 0.81 -12.80 -2.92
N LEU A 634 1.27 -12.72 -4.17
CA LEU A 634 2.17 -11.67 -4.62
C LEU A 634 1.48 -10.29 -4.54
N HIS A 635 2.25 -9.30 -4.09
CA HIS A 635 1.97 -7.88 -4.23
C HIS A 635 3.09 -7.21 -5.05
N GLY A 636 2.84 -6.05 -5.63
CA GLY A 636 3.66 -5.48 -6.70
C GLY A 636 3.11 -5.78 -8.09
N GLY A 637 3.84 -5.36 -9.13
CA GLY A 637 3.40 -5.44 -10.52
C GLY A 637 4.39 -4.79 -11.50
N PRO A 638 4.34 -5.12 -12.79
CA PRO A 638 5.28 -4.62 -13.79
C PRO A 638 5.01 -3.16 -14.18
N GLY A 639 5.96 -2.56 -14.90
CA GLY A 639 5.77 -1.26 -15.55
C GLY A 639 5.49 -0.12 -14.58
N ARG A 640 4.36 0.58 -14.77
CA ARG A 640 3.97 1.75 -13.97
C ARG A 640 3.90 1.44 -12.48
N ALA A 641 3.39 0.26 -12.13
CA ALA A 641 3.26 -0.21 -10.75
C ALA A 641 4.60 -0.43 -10.00
N GLY A 642 5.73 -0.24 -10.68
CA GLY A 642 7.06 -0.11 -10.07
C GLY A 642 8.07 -1.17 -10.49
N GLY A 643 7.60 -2.35 -10.91
CA GLY A 643 8.43 -3.53 -11.18
C GLY A 643 8.88 -4.28 -9.93
N GLY A 644 8.29 -3.97 -8.77
CA GLY A 644 8.57 -4.63 -7.49
C GLY A 644 7.77 -5.92 -7.25
N GLU A 645 8.23 -6.69 -6.27
CA GLU A 645 7.59 -7.91 -5.75
C GLU A 645 7.67 -7.94 -4.22
N GLU A 646 6.51 -7.94 -3.57
CA GLU A 646 6.35 -8.05 -2.11
C GLU A 646 5.40 -9.21 -1.76
N LEU A 647 5.44 -9.65 -0.50
CA LEU A 647 4.63 -10.75 0.02
C LEU A 647 4.85 -12.08 -0.74
N GLY A 648 3.80 -12.72 -1.28
CA GLY A 648 3.89 -14.03 -1.93
C GLY A 648 4.32 -15.16 -0.99
N GLY A 649 4.06 -15.02 0.31
CA GLY A 649 4.51 -15.91 1.37
C GLY A 649 6.04 -15.91 1.50
N LEU A 650 6.66 -17.09 1.37
CA LEU A 650 8.12 -17.24 1.45
C LEU A 650 8.88 -16.54 0.31
N ARG A 651 8.20 -16.09 -0.77
CA ARG A 651 8.85 -15.36 -1.88
C ARG A 651 9.49 -14.04 -1.43
N ALA A 652 8.85 -13.29 -0.53
CA ALA A 652 9.39 -12.05 0.04
C ALA A 652 10.80 -12.23 0.65
N LEU A 653 11.14 -13.42 1.15
CA LEU A 653 12.46 -13.69 1.72
C LEU A 653 13.59 -13.50 0.69
N ASN A 654 13.35 -13.71 -0.60
CA ASN A 654 14.35 -13.51 -1.67
C ASN A 654 14.96 -12.10 -1.66
N PHE A 655 14.15 -11.07 -1.36
CA PHE A 655 14.61 -9.68 -1.33
C PHE A 655 15.66 -9.45 -0.23
N TYR A 656 15.49 -10.11 0.92
CA TYR A 656 16.33 -9.98 2.11
C TYR A 656 17.52 -10.96 2.16
N HIS A 657 17.56 -11.97 1.29
CA HIS A 657 18.64 -12.98 1.24
C HIS A 657 19.55 -12.83 0.01
N ARG A 658 20.83 -13.14 0.19
CA ARG A 658 21.77 -13.37 -0.91
C ARG A 658 21.71 -14.85 -1.30
N ARG A 659 21.36 -15.10 -2.56
CA ARG A 659 21.44 -16.43 -3.19
C ARG A 659 22.90 -16.72 -3.55
N SER A 660 23.40 -17.89 -3.18
CA SER A 660 24.72 -18.38 -3.57
C SER A 660 24.64 -19.83 -4.06
N ALA A 661 25.44 -20.19 -5.05
CA ALA A 661 25.64 -21.57 -5.47
C ALA A 661 26.88 -22.13 -4.73
N ILE A 662 26.69 -23.20 -3.95
CA ILE A 662 27.78 -23.95 -3.33
C ILE A 662 28.06 -25.15 -4.20
N GLN A 663 29.28 -25.24 -4.73
CA GLN A 663 29.75 -26.33 -5.57
C GLN A 663 30.75 -27.19 -4.80
N ALA A 664 30.39 -28.44 -4.52
CA ALA A 664 31.17 -29.30 -3.64
C ALA A 664 30.92 -30.79 -3.93
N SER A 665 31.56 -31.67 -3.16
CA SER A 665 31.24 -33.10 -3.18
C SER A 665 29.87 -33.36 -2.54
N THR A 666 29.20 -34.45 -2.91
CA THR A 666 27.93 -34.90 -2.30
C THR A 666 28.01 -34.88 -0.78
N ALA A 667 29.05 -35.47 -0.20
CA ALA A 667 29.25 -35.51 1.26
C ALA A 667 29.34 -34.13 1.93
N VAL A 668 29.85 -33.11 1.24
CA VAL A 668 29.86 -31.72 1.76
C VAL A 668 28.47 -31.07 1.62
N LEU A 669 27.73 -31.33 0.54
CA LEU A 669 26.38 -30.79 0.37
C LEU A 669 25.34 -31.46 1.28
N ASP A 670 25.60 -32.71 1.69
CA ASP A 670 24.79 -33.45 2.65
C ASP A 670 24.89 -32.86 4.06
N THR A 671 26.03 -32.27 4.46
CA THR A 671 26.14 -31.55 5.76
C THR A 671 25.37 -30.23 5.78
N LEU A 672 24.93 -29.74 4.61
CA LEU A 672 24.08 -28.55 4.49
C LEU A 672 22.58 -28.87 4.49
N ALA A 673 22.22 -30.15 4.36
CA ALA A 673 20.85 -30.61 4.03
C ALA A 673 19.82 -30.43 5.14
#